data_AF-A0A7H8XHM8-F1
#
_entry.id   AF-A0A7H8XHM8-F1
#
_cell.length_a   1.000
_cell.length_b   1.000
_cell.length_c   1.000
_cell.angle_alpha   90.00
_cell.angle_beta   90.00
_cell.angle_gamma   90.00
#
_symmetry.space_group_name_H-M   'P 1'
#
loop_
_entity.id
_entity.type
_entity.pdbx_description
1 polymer ?
#
loop_
_entity_poly.entity_id
_entity_poly.type
_entity_poly.pdbx_seq_one_letter_code
_entity_poly.pdbx_strand_id
1 'polypeptide(L)'
;MSSAQGGEDGLHPSGGTVEEAFPPLLTAACAAGGEMGERLLRFDWAASPLGAPSGWPPALCHAVAMMLSSRAQIVMFWGPEHRAFYNDAYLPTIGDKHPHAVGQPAHEHWRETWDVLGPLLDSVHKTGEPYRGENHPFVLHRHGFLEDVYFDISYDPIRAADGGIDGVLCLVNETTGRVLGERRLRALAELGSELAEAEDVAALGRAAAGVLDQHRADVPFALIYLRDDAGRLTLAGRSGTGPPAPGGRGGGDATEAATAVVSRVADGGSATTIDAADLLPHLDAGTAARALVLPVTATHEPVGALVVGVSARLPLTDEYRTFFDLIAAQLSRAVGRQRAYEQERARAAELAALDRAKTSFFANVSHEFRTPLTLVLGPLEELLADPTLPDPHLDRLTMMHRNALRLLKLVNTVLDFSRLESGRLAAHYQPTDLADYTARLASTFRSATERAGLRLVVDCPPLPAPVHVDRDMWEKVVLNLVANAVKFTFDGEVRVRVRAVDGAARLEVADTGVGIAPEELPHVFERFHRVPGVRSRTHEGTGIGLALVRELVEMHGGRAEARSVVDGGSTFVVTVPFGTAHLPADRVAADAPAEPAELGQARLFAAETALWTGTPGQPAAGGTGAATGSTGGERAAAGRILVADDNADLREHVSRLLGASWEVVAVPDGVEALRLAVETPFDLVLTDVMMPRLDGFGLVTALRADPRTRHVPIVLLSARAGSAEAVAGLAVGADDYLTKPFSGEELIARVRANVELGQLRGQIIRRLRALADAAVAVNTARTTAEVLQVAARHALGLAEAVRVVATATGARYEADGGGTAAVEPSAVLPLTGSAGETLGELRVWGHAEDAADPGHAALTQLARLVGVRLENAQLYEAEHRIATTLQHSLLPRSLPRLPGAVVASRYLPGSADAEVGGDWYDVIRLDDDELVLVIGDVVGKGVRAAASMGQLRNALRAYVLEGYDPGESLTRLNRLVGSAEQPSFATVVCLRFAPRTGRLRYASAGHPSPLLIRGDDVAFLHDRALGPPVGAIPGASYRTVDDALAPGARLLLYTDGLIEDRQLGLDAALEQLRADAAGGEHVADLVDAVVARVAGRPRRDDVAVLALEATEPHRFALRLPADPTRLSVLRRRLEDFLTAHRVGENDLFDLTVAVSEAAANAIEHPVSPAEPTIGVEVTIADGTVVATIRDSGQWRESTGAGFRGRGLALIRALGDLTVSRTAEGTQVTLSRRLRD
;
A
#
# COMPACT_ATOMS: atom_id res chain seq x y z
N MET A 1 -40.36 28.50 -22.03
CA MET A 1 -41.71 28.39 -22.62
C MET A 1 -42.73 28.44 -21.49
N SER A 2 -43.73 29.32 -21.60
CA SER A 2 -45.10 29.32 -21.02
C SER A 2 -45.28 29.09 -19.51
N SER A 3 -46.03 29.86 -18.71
CA SER A 3 -47.14 30.81 -18.89
C SER A 3 -47.23 31.64 -17.58
N ALA A 4 -47.35 32.97 -17.49
CA ALA A 4 -48.35 33.95 -17.97
C ALA A 4 -49.66 34.05 -17.15
N GLN A 5 -50.06 35.32 -16.93
CA GLN A 5 -51.29 35.89 -16.32
C GLN A 5 -51.25 36.11 -14.80
N GLY A 6 -51.62 37.25 -14.24
CA GLY A 6 -52.36 38.43 -14.72
C GLY A 6 -53.00 39.07 -13.48
N GLY A 7 -52.89 40.39 -13.32
CA GLY A 7 -53.17 41.09 -12.06
C GLY A 7 -54.64 41.29 -11.72
N GLU A 8 -54.88 41.92 -10.56
CA GLU A 8 -56.02 42.80 -10.30
C GLU A 8 -55.75 43.70 -9.08
N ASP A 9 -55.97 45.00 -9.28
CA ASP A 9 -55.97 46.09 -8.30
C ASP A 9 -57.09 45.93 -7.26
N GLY A 10 -56.88 46.44 -6.04
CA GLY A 10 -57.99 46.60 -5.10
C GLY A 10 -57.66 47.05 -3.68
N LEU A 11 -57.40 48.36 -3.53
CA LEU A 11 -57.83 49.21 -2.38
C LEU A 11 -57.22 48.94 -0.99
N HIS A 12 -56.26 49.78 -0.60
CA HIS A 12 -56.07 50.18 0.80
C HIS A 12 -56.42 51.67 1.01
N PRO A 13 -57.11 52.02 2.11
CA PRO A 13 -57.59 53.36 2.38
C PRO A 13 -56.48 54.26 2.91
N SER A 14 -56.59 55.55 2.59
CA SER A 14 -55.79 56.63 3.11
C SER A 14 -56.10 56.90 4.60
N GLY A 15 -55.04 56.92 5.41
CA GLY A 15 -55.03 57.41 6.78
C GLY A 15 -53.59 57.73 7.17
N GLY A 16 -53.23 59.02 7.18
CA GLY A 16 -51.85 59.47 7.29
C GLY A 16 -51.20 59.25 8.66
N THR A 17 -49.92 58.92 8.62
CA THR A 17 -48.91 59.22 9.65
C THR A 17 -47.62 59.58 8.91
N VAL A 18 -46.85 60.49 9.50
CA VAL A 18 -45.60 61.07 8.98
C VAL A 18 -44.71 59.96 8.38
N GLU A 19 -44.37 60.05 7.09
CA GLU A 19 -43.39 59.16 6.46
C GLU A 19 -42.11 59.15 7.32
N GLU A 20 -41.77 58.00 7.90
CA GLU A 20 -40.45 57.72 8.47
C GLU A 20 -39.42 57.79 7.33
N ALA A 21 -38.98 59.00 7.01
CA ALA A 21 -37.99 59.20 5.97
C ALA A 21 -36.63 58.71 6.49
N PHE A 22 -36.23 57.51 6.08
CA PHE A 22 -34.85 57.06 6.19
C PHE A 22 -33.93 58.11 5.52
N PRO A 23 -32.81 58.49 6.17
CA PRO A 23 -31.80 59.33 5.55
C PRO A 23 -31.35 58.76 4.19
N PRO A 24 -31.08 59.58 3.16
CA PRO A 24 -30.76 59.10 1.80
C PRO A 24 -29.63 58.06 1.76
N LEU A 25 -28.63 58.20 2.62
CA LEU A 25 -27.53 57.25 2.78
C LEU A 25 -28.03 55.86 3.19
N LEU A 26 -28.91 55.79 4.19
CA LEU A 26 -29.47 54.53 4.69
C LEU A 26 -30.47 53.93 3.71
N THR A 27 -31.28 54.75 3.03
CA THR A 27 -32.18 54.27 1.96
C THR A 27 -31.40 53.59 0.85
N ALA A 28 -30.28 54.18 0.40
CA ALA A 28 -29.41 53.58 -0.60
C ALA A 28 -28.71 52.30 -0.09
N ALA A 29 -28.22 52.31 1.15
CA ALA A 29 -27.55 51.16 1.75
C ALA A 29 -28.50 49.97 1.99
N CYS A 30 -29.70 50.22 2.50
CA CYS A 30 -30.72 49.18 2.69
C CYS A 30 -31.18 48.57 1.36
N ALA A 31 -31.32 49.37 0.30
CA ALA A 31 -31.63 48.85 -1.03
C ALA A 31 -30.53 47.92 -1.59
N ALA A 32 -29.27 48.10 -1.18
CA ALA A 32 -28.14 47.27 -1.56
C ALA A 32 -27.83 46.14 -0.55
N GLY A 33 -28.45 46.16 0.63
CA GLY A 33 -28.10 45.34 1.80
C GLY A 33 -28.90 44.05 1.97
N GLY A 34 -29.53 43.55 0.90
CA GLY A 34 -30.20 42.25 0.88
C GLY A 34 -31.33 42.09 1.91
N GLU A 35 -31.36 40.95 2.60
CA GLU A 35 -32.42 40.60 3.56
C GLU A 35 -32.43 41.56 4.77
N MET A 36 -31.26 41.85 5.33
CA MET A 36 -31.10 42.76 6.46
C MET A 36 -31.45 44.19 6.08
N GLY A 37 -31.12 44.61 4.85
CA GLY A 37 -31.55 45.91 4.32
C GLY A 37 -33.07 46.05 4.28
N GLU A 38 -33.79 45.06 3.74
CA GLU A 38 -35.27 45.05 3.73
C GLU A 38 -35.86 45.02 5.14
N ARG A 39 -35.28 44.24 6.04
CA ARG A 39 -35.76 44.13 7.42
C ARG A 39 -35.57 45.42 8.19
N LEU A 40 -34.41 46.06 8.09
CA LEU A 40 -34.15 47.35 8.73
C LEU A 40 -35.12 48.42 8.23
N LEU A 41 -35.50 48.41 6.95
CA LEU A 41 -36.50 49.32 6.37
C LEU A 41 -37.93 49.09 6.90
N ARG A 42 -38.29 47.83 7.16
CA ARG A 42 -39.64 47.45 7.65
C ARG A 42 -39.78 47.47 9.17
N PHE A 43 -38.69 47.70 9.89
CA PHE A 43 -38.69 47.70 11.35
C PHE A 43 -39.26 49.04 11.88
N ASP A 44 -40.21 48.97 12.81
CA ASP A 44 -40.80 50.15 13.47
C ASP A 44 -39.80 50.74 14.48
N TRP A 45 -38.96 51.64 13.98
CA TRP A 45 -37.92 52.29 14.77
C TRP A 45 -38.48 53.39 15.67
N ALA A 46 -39.61 54.01 15.33
CA ALA A 46 -40.28 54.97 16.21
C ALA A 46 -40.72 54.35 17.54
N ALA A 47 -41.09 53.07 17.55
CA ALA A 47 -41.38 52.31 18.76
C ALA A 47 -40.11 51.83 19.53
N SER A 48 -38.93 52.01 18.94
CA SER A 48 -37.66 51.58 19.55
C SER A 48 -37.01 52.68 20.41
N PRO A 49 -36.16 52.33 21.39
CA PRO A 49 -35.39 53.30 22.18
C PRO A 49 -34.39 54.16 21.39
N LEU A 50 -34.10 53.81 20.12
CA LEU A 50 -33.26 54.60 19.23
C LEU A 50 -34.04 55.69 18.48
N GLY A 51 -35.38 55.63 18.51
CA GLY A 51 -36.27 56.55 17.80
C GLY A 51 -36.18 56.43 16.27
N ALA A 52 -36.92 57.29 15.58
CA ALA A 52 -37.02 57.25 14.11
C ALA A 52 -35.65 57.47 13.43
N PRO A 53 -35.33 56.79 12.31
CA PRO A 53 -34.02 56.85 11.64
C PRO A 53 -33.61 58.24 11.15
N SER A 54 -34.59 59.14 10.94
CA SER A 54 -34.35 60.55 10.61
C SER A 54 -33.65 61.33 11.73
N GLY A 55 -33.73 60.85 12.98
CA GLY A 55 -33.07 61.43 14.15
C GLY A 55 -31.80 60.71 14.59
N TRP A 56 -31.35 59.67 13.88
CA TRP A 56 -30.16 58.92 14.27
C TRP A 56 -28.88 59.75 14.13
N PRO A 57 -27.88 59.56 15.04
CA PRO A 57 -26.58 60.21 14.91
C PRO A 57 -25.91 59.86 13.57
N PRO A 58 -25.19 60.81 12.93
CA PRO A 58 -24.48 60.53 11.68
C PRO A 58 -23.53 59.32 11.78
N ALA A 59 -22.83 59.14 12.90
CA ALA A 59 -21.92 58.00 13.10
C ALA A 59 -22.64 56.64 13.00
N LEU A 60 -23.85 56.53 13.57
CA LEU A 60 -24.69 55.33 13.46
C LEU A 60 -25.12 55.09 12.00
N CYS A 61 -25.59 56.14 11.32
CA CYS A 61 -26.02 56.04 9.92
C CYS A 61 -24.88 55.55 8.99
N HIS A 62 -23.66 56.05 9.18
CA HIS A 62 -22.50 55.60 8.40
C HIS A 62 -22.08 54.18 8.75
N ALA A 63 -22.07 53.81 10.04
CA ALA A 63 -21.71 52.46 10.48
C ALA A 63 -22.69 51.41 9.93
N VAL A 64 -24.00 51.67 10.01
CA VAL A 64 -25.04 50.78 9.46
C VAL A 64 -24.93 50.70 7.93
N ALA A 65 -24.70 51.82 7.24
CA ALA A 65 -24.53 51.82 5.79
C ALA A 65 -23.31 51.00 5.34
N MET A 66 -22.18 51.14 6.04
CA MET A 66 -20.96 50.38 5.79
C MET A 66 -21.16 48.88 6.08
N MET A 67 -21.79 48.56 7.21
CA MET A 67 -22.12 47.18 7.59
C MET A 67 -22.96 46.48 6.51
N LEU A 68 -24.04 47.11 6.06
CA LEU A 68 -24.93 46.56 5.03
C LEU A 68 -24.26 46.42 3.65
N SER A 69 -23.33 47.31 3.32
CA SER A 69 -22.62 47.29 2.04
C SER A 69 -21.46 46.29 2.01
N SER A 70 -21.04 45.78 3.18
CA SER A 70 -19.90 44.87 3.31
C SER A 70 -20.30 43.41 3.05
N ARG A 71 -19.37 42.65 2.47
CA ARG A 71 -19.48 41.19 2.34
C ARG A 71 -18.79 40.42 3.48
N ALA A 72 -18.08 41.11 4.35
CA ALA A 72 -17.53 40.50 5.57
C ALA A 72 -18.66 40.24 6.57
N GLN A 73 -18.51 39.26 7.46
CA GLN A 73 -19.49 39.04 8.52
C GLN A 73 -19.32 40.14 9.58
N ILE A 74 -20.34 40.98 9.75
CA ILE A 74 -20.27 42.13 10.65
C ILE A 74 -21.45 42.12 11.60
N VAL A 75 -21.15 42.31 12.88
CA VAL A 75 -22.09 42.70 13.93
C VAL A 75 -21.59 43.98 14.58
N MET A 76 -22.46 44.92 14.90
CA MET A 76 -22.13 46.13 15.65
C MET A 76 -23.03 46.26 16.86
N PHE A 77 -22.50 46.88 17.91
CA PHE A 77 -23.16 47.10 19.19
C PHE A 77 -23.21 48.59 19.46
N TRP A 78 -24.41 49.16 19.62
CA TRP A 78 -24.61 50.61 19.71
C TRP A 78 -25.23 51.05 21.04
N GLY A 79 -24.69 52.14 21.60
CA GLY A 79 -25.17 52.77 22.82
C GLY A 79 -24.78 52.02 24.12
N PRO A 80 -25.19 52.54 25.28
CA PRO A 80 -24.81 52.01 26.60
C PRO A 80 -25.37 50.60 26.89
N GLU A 81 -26.39 50.16 26.16
CA GLU A 81 -26.97 48.82 26.29
C GLU A 81 -26.45 47.84 25.22
N HIS A 82 -25.44 48.24 24.42
CA HIS A 82 -24.84 47.43 23.36
C HIS A 82 -25.89 46.84 22.40
N ARG A 83 -26.77 47.69 21.85
CA ARG A 83 -27.86 47.25 20.97
C ARG A 83 -27.31 46.73 19.65
N ALA A 84 -27.71 45.52 19.26
CA ALA A 84 -27.06 44.81 18.17
C ALA A 84 -27.64 45.13 16.78
N PHE A 85 -26.76 45.31 15.79
CA PHE A 85 -27.09 45.33 14.36
C PHE A 85 -26.12 44.42 13.61
N TYR A 86 -26.53 43.81 12.51
CA TYR A 86 -25.67 42.92 11.73
C TYR A 86 -26.10 42.85 10.27
N ASN A 87 -25.23 42.37 9.38
CA ASN A 87 -25.52 42.20 7.95
C ASN A 87 -25.85 40.74 7.58
N ASP A 88 -26.26 40.54 6.31
CA ASP A 88 -26.60 39.23 5.74
C ASP A 88 -25.48 38.20 5.92
N ALA A 89 -24.22 38.61 5.78
CA ALA A 89 -23.07 37.72 5.93
C ALA A 89 -22.94 37.15 7.36
N TYR A 90 -23.50 37.82 8.36
CA TYR A 90 -23.49 37.37 9.76
C TYR A 90 -24.67 36.43 10.11
N LEU A 91 -25.64 36.24 9.20
CA LEU A 91 -26.81 35.39 9.44
C LEU A 91 -26.47 33.95 9.89
N PRO A 92 -25.50 33.25 9.28
CA PRO A 92 -25.12 31.91 9.74
C PRO A 92 -24.55 31.90 11.17
N THR A 93 -23.91 32.99 11.58
CA THR A 93 -23.27 33.13 12.89
C THR A 93 -24.29 33.40 13.99
N ILE A 94 -25.26 34.28 13.74
CA ILE A 94 -26.33 34.60 14.70
C ILE A 94 -27.41 33.51 14.79
N GLY A 95 -27.60 32.71 13.74
CA GLY A 95 -28.49 31.55 13.70
C GLY A 95 -29.93 31.90 14.09
N ASP A 96 -30.54 31.06 14.93
CA ASP A 96 -31.98 31.12 15.27
C ASP A 96 -32.40 32.38 16.05
N LYS A 97 -31.43 33.17 16.53
CA LYS A 97 -31.71 34.45 17.19
C LYS A 97 -32.11 35.52 16.18
N HIS A 98 -31.77 35.32 14.91
CA HIS A 98 -32.33 36.11 13.82
C HIS A 98 -33.82 35.75 13.61
N PRO A 99 -34.72 36.74 13.41
CA PRO A 99 -34.47 38.18 13.28
C PRO A 99 -34.54 38.97 14.59
N HIS A 100 -34.89 38.36 15.72
CA HIS A 100 -35.27 39.04 16.95
C HIS A 100 -34.14 39.85 17.61
N ALA A 101 -32.87 39.54 17.34
CA ALA A 101 -31.72 40.23 17.94
C ALA A 101 -31.48 41.67 17.43
N VAL A 102 -32.11 42.08 16.32
CA VAL A 102 -31.87 43.39 15.70
C VAL A 102 -32.43 44.51 16.57
N GLY A 103 -31.60 45.51 16.90
CA GLY A 103 -31.97 46.68 17.71
C GLY A 103 -32.17 46.38 19.20
N GLN A 104 -31.99 45.12 19.63
CA GLN A 104 -32.16 44.67 21.02
C GLN A 104 -30.83 44.64 21.79
N PRO A 105 -30.85 44.72 23.13
CA PRO A 105 -29.64 44.64 23.95
C PRO A 105 -28.89 43.32 23.76
N ALA A 106 -27.58 43.37 23.51
CA ALA A 106 -26.78 42.16 23.23
C ALA A 106 -26.78 41.15 24.38
N HIS A 107 -26.82 41.60 25.64
CA HIS A 107 -26.85 40.72 26.80
C HIS A 107 -28.10 39.82 26.87
N GLU A 108 -29.19 40.17 26.16
CA GLU A 108 -30.39 39.34 26.09
C GLU A 108 -30.26 38.20 25.06
N HIS A 109 -29.46 38.42 24.01
CA HIS A 109 -29.33 37.50 22.88
C HIS A 109 -28.00 36.75 22.84
N TRP A 110 -26.96 37.17 23.57
CA TRP A 110 -25.69 36.45 23.73
C TRP A 110 -25.48 35.95 25.17
N ARG A 111 -26.57 35.62 25.88
CA ARG A 111 -26.56 35.23 27.30
C ARG A 111 -25.55 34.13 27.62
N GLU A 112 -25.43 33.14 26.75
CA GLU A 112 -24.58 31.97 26.93
C GLU A 112 -23.07 32.28 26.89
N THR A 113 -22.68 33.42 26.33
CA THR A 113 -21.27 33.84 26.23
C THR A 113 -21.05 35.26 26.77
N TRP A 114 -22.05 35.84 27.42
CA TRP A 114 -21.99 37.22 27.89
C TRP A 114 -20.87 37.47 28.90
N ASP A 115 -20.54 36.47 29.72
CA ASP A 115 -19.43 36.53 30.67
C ASP A 115 -18.07 36.73 29.98
N VAL A 116 -17.98 36.38 28.68
CA VAL A 116 -16.80 36.58 27.84
C VAL A 116 -16.98 37.83 26.97
N LEU A 117 -18.11 37.96 26.29
CA LEU A 117 -18.38 39.05 25.33
C LEU A 117 -18.56 40.42 26.01
N GLY A 118 -19.31 40.48 27.10
CA GLY A 118 -19.63 41.73 27.81
C GLY A 118 -18.39 42.50 28.25
N PRO A 119 -17.43 41.88 28.96
CA PRO A 119 -16.18 42.54 29.34
C PRO A 119 -15.36 43.06 28.15
N LEU A 120 -15.36 42.35 27.01
CA LEU A 120 -14.65 42.79 25.80
C LEU A 120 -15.28 44.06 25.21
N LEU A 121 -16.61 44.07 25.05
CA LEU A 121 -17.35 45.22 24.54
C LEU A 121 -17.19 46.44 25.46
N ASP A 122 -17.30 46.22 26.77
CA ASP A 122 -17.11 47.26 27.78
C ASP A 122 -15.70 47.85 27.78
N SER A 123 -14.68 47.01 27.58
CA SER A 123 -13.28 47.46 27.49
C SER A 123 -13.08 48.37 26.29
N VAL A 124 -13.52 47.96 25.10
CA VAL A 124 -13.39 48.76 23.86
C VAL A 124 -14.17 50.07 23.99
N HIS A 125 -15.38 50.02 24.54
CA HIS A 125 -16.22 51.21 24.73
C HIS A 125 -15.61 52.21 25.74
N LYS A 126 -15.03 51.74 26.86
CA LYS A 126 -14.46 52.60 27.90
C LYS A 126 -13.07 53.14 27.55
N THR A 127 -12.24 52.33 26.91
CA THR A 127 -10.82 52.67 26.64
C THR A 127 -10.61 53.28 25.25
N GLY A 128 -11.42 52.87 24.28
CA GLY A 128 -11.21 53.18 22.87
C GLY A 128 -10.04 52.47 22.21
N GLU A 129 -9.48 51.45 22.86
CA GLU A 129 -8.50 50.56 22.27
C GLU A 129 -9.22 49.39 21.57
N PRO A 130 -8.89 49.07 20.31
CA PRO A 130 -9.47 47.93 19.62
C PRO A 130 -8.96 46.60 20.20
N TYR A 131 -9.80 45.56 20.16
CA TYR A 131 -9.43 44.21 20.55
C TYR A 131 -9.37 43.28 19.35
N ARG A 132 -8.35 42.42 19.29
CA ARG A 132 -8.25 41.36 18.29
C ARG A 132 -8.00 40.01 18.96
N GLY A 133 -8.75 39.00 18.52
CA GLY A 133 -8.59 37.61 18.94
C GLY A 133 -8.49 36.69 17.74
N GLU A 134 -7.60 35.70 17.80
CA GLU A 134 -7.45 34.66 16.78
C GLU A 134 -7.88 33.32 17.38
N ASN A 135 -8.68 32.54 16.64
CA ASN A 135 -9.27 31.28 17.12
C ASN A 135 -9.96 31.38 18.48
N HIS A 136 -10.58 32.53 18.74
CA HIS A 136 -11.16 32.81 20.03
C HIS A 136 -12.38 31.90 20.24
N PRO A 137 -12.44 31.12 21.35
CA PRO A 137 -13.55 30.22 21.60
C PRO A 137 -14.78 31.01 22.08
N PHE A 138 -15.94 30.65 21.56
CA PHE A 138 -17.25 31.10 22.02
C PHE A 138 -18.17 29.89 22.15
N VAL A 139 -19.19 30.03 22.99
CA VAL A 139 -20.32 29.10 23.04
C VAL A 139 -21.52 29.86 22.53
N LEU A 140 -22.16 29.42 21.45
CA LEU A 140 -23.30 30.11 20.87
C LEU A 140 -24.50 29.18 20.77
N HIS A 141 -25.66 29.68 21.17
CA HIS A 141 -26.93 28.99 20.91
C HIS A 141 -27.39 29.29 19.48
N ARG A 142 -27.09 28.39 18.55
CA ARG A 142 -27.49 28.45 17.14
C ARG A 142 -27.83 27.05 16.64
N HIS A 143 -28.71 26.95 15.65
CA HIS A 143 -29.19 25.68 15.10
C HIS A 143 -29.94 24.78 16.12
N GLY A 144 -30.54 25.37 17.15
CA GLY A 144 -31.37 24.69 18.16
C GLY A 144 -30.61 24.04 19.31
N PHE A 145 -29.29 24.26 19.44
CA PHE A 145 -28.48 23.76 20.55
C PHE A 145 -27.32 24.72 20.90
N LEU A 146 -26.64 24.48 22.03
CA LEU A 146 -25.43 25.21 22.40
C LEU A 146 -24.23 24.64 21.65
N GLU A 147 -23.59 25.43 20.81
CA GLU A 147 -22.49 25.03 19.94
C GLU A 147 -21.15 25.64 20.40
N ASP A 148 -20.10 24.82 20.46
CA ASP A 148 -18.74 25.30 20.65
C ASP A 148 -18.16 25.77 19.31
N VAL A 149 -17.80 27.05 19.22
CA VAL A 149 -17.42 27.73 17.97
C VAL A 149 -16.18 28.58 18.15
N TYR A 150 -15.46 28.83 17.05
CA TYR A 150 -14.18 29.55 17.07
C TYR A 150 -14.17 30.63 15.99
N PHE A 151 -13.69 31.81 16.34
CA PHE A 151 -13.65 32.96 15.43
C PHE A 151 -12.34 33.71 15.50
N ASP A 152 -11.88 34.20 14.35
CA ASP A 152 -11.00 35.36 14.30
C ASP A 152 -11.89 36.61 14.39
N ILE A 153 -11.61 37.47 15.37
CA ILE A 153 -12.47 38.60 15.73
C ILE A 153 -11.66 39.90 15.85
N SER A 154 -12.27 41.00 15.41
CA SER A 154 -11.80 42.37 15.63
C SER A 154 -12.95 43.19 16.18
N TYR A 155 -12.80 43.74 17.40
CA TYR A 155 -13.73 44.71 17.99
C TYR A 155 -13.11 46.10 17.93
N ASP A 156 -13.68 46.96 17.11
CA ASP A 156 -13.18 48.30 16.79
C ASP A 156 -14.15 49.39 17.28
N PRO A 157 -13.68 50.46 17.94
CA PRO A 157 -14.55 51.51 18.46
C PRO A 157 -15.14 52.39 17.35
N ILE A 158 -16.44 52.66 17.43
CA ILE A 158 -17.12 53.63 16.55
C ILE A 158 -17.16 54.99 17.26
N ARG A 159 -16.46 55.97 16.69
CA ARG A 159 -16.32 57.31 17.27
C ARG A 159 -17.40 58.27 16.78
N ALA A 160 -17.95 59.04 17.71
CA ALA A 160 -18.85 60.15 17.42
C ALA A 160 -18.06 61.42 17.04
N ALA A 161 -18.79 62.44 16.56
CA ALA A 161 -18.19 63.70 16.11
C ALA A 161 -17.52 64.50 17.24
N ASP A 162 -17.89 64.26 18.50
CA ASP A 162 -17.29 64.86 19.69
C ASP A 162 -16.07 64.07 20.22
N GLY A 163 -15.70 62.98 19.56
CA GLY A 163 -14.59 62.10 19.94
C GLY A 163 -14.97 61.00 20.94
N GLY A 164 -16.22 61.00 21.45
CA GLY A 164 -16.78 59.94 22.28
C GLY A 164 -16.94 58.62 21.51
N ILE A 165 -17.14 57.53 22.22
CA ILE A 165 -17.31 56.19 21.65
C ILE A 165 -18.74 55.75 21.93
N ASP A 166 -19.54 55.69 20.88
CA ASP A 166 -20.98 55.38 21.00
C ASP A 166 -21.31 53.96 20.53
N GLY A 167 -20.35 53.23 19.99
CA GLY A 167 -20.54 51.85 19.58
C GLY A 167 -19.25 51.08 19.36
N VAL A 168 -19.41 49.78 19.10
CA VAL A 168 -18.34 48.85 18.78
C VAL A 168 -18.71 48.11 17.50
N LEU A 169 -17.85 48.19 16.49
CA LEU A 169 -17.93 47.41 15.26
C LEU A 169 -17.19 46.09 15.47
N CYS A 170 -17.80 44.97 15.10
CA CYS A 170 -17.16 43.67 15.13
C CYS A 170 -17.09 43.07 13.73
N LEU A 171 -15.88 42.72 13.30
CA LEU A 171 -15.68 41.84 12.15
C LEU A 171 -15.39 40.44 12.68
N VAL A 172 -16.15 39.45 12.19
CA VAL A 172 -15.91 38.04 12.53
C VAL A 172 -15.58 37.22 11.30
N ASN A 173 -14.71 36.24 11.49
CA ASN A 173 -14.45 35.20 10.52
C ASN A 173 -14.42 33.85 11.23
N GLU A 174 -15.33 32.96 10.87
CA GLU A 174 -15.45 31.67 11.55
C GLU A 174 -14.30 30.73 11.20
N THR A 175 -13.64 30.20 12.23
CA THR A 175 -12.52 29.25 12.13
C THR A 175 -12.85 27.88 12.74
N THR A 176 -14.10 27.65 13.19
CA THR A 176 -14.59 26.43 13.84
C THR A 176 -14.15 25.15 13.13
N GLY A 177 -14.46 25.01 11.82
CA GLY A 177 -14.11 23.81 11.06
C GLY A 177 -12.62 23.51 11.03
N ARG A 178 -11.78 24.55 10.93
CA ARG A 178 -10.32 24.41 10.97
C ARG A 178 -9.83 23.94 12.34
N VAL A 179 -10.27 24.59 13.42
CA VAL A 179 -9.85 24.25 14.80
C VAL A 179 -10.27 22.83 15.18
N LEU A 180 -11.51 22.45 14.85
CA LEU A 180 -12.01 21.08 15.11
C LEU A 180 -11.25 20.05 14.26
N GLY A 181 -10.96 20.35 13.00
CA GLY A 181 -10.14 19.50 12.13
C GLY A 181 -8.75 19.25 12.72
N GLU A 182 -8.04 20.30 13.14
CA GLU A 182 -6.72 20.20 13.77
C GLU A 182 -6.73 19.37 15.06
N ARG A 183 -7.76 19.54 15.91
CA ARG A 183 -7.92 18.77 17.15
C ARG A 183 -8.14 17.28 16.88
N ARG A 184 -9.07 16.95 16.00
CA ARG A 184 -9.42 15.56 15.63
C ARG A 184 -8.25 14.84 14.96
N LEU A 185 -7.49 15.56 14.14
CA LEU A 185 -6.27 15.04 13.53
C LEU A 185 -5.19 14.70 14.55
N ARG A 186 -5.00 15.56 15.55
CA ARG A 186 -4.09 15.28 16.67
C ARG A 186 -4.52 14.00 17.40
N ALA A 187 -5.80 13.86 17.71
CA ALA A 187 -6.34 12.66 18.35
C ALA A 187 -6.07 11.38 17.55
N LEU A 188 -6.26 11.41 16.22
CA LEU A 188 -5.98 10.27 15.33
C LEU A 188 -4.49 9.94 15.23
N ALA A 189 -3.61 10.95 15.27
CA ALA A 189 -2.17 10.74 15.22
C ALA A 189 -1.66 10.08 16.51
N GLU A 190 -2.10 10.57 17.66
CA GLU A 190 -1.77 10.02 18.99
C GLU A 190 -2.31 8.59 19.13
N LEU A 191 -3.56 8.35 18.72
CA LEU A 191 -4.18 7.02 18.75
C LEU A 191 -3.38 6.00 17.94
N GLY A 192 -2.96 6.38 16.73
CA GLY A 192 -2.17 5.52 15.86
C GLY A 192 -0.78 5.19 16.42
N SER A 193 -0.19 6.08 17.21
CA SER A 193 1.09 5.85 17.89
C SER A 193 0.93 4.88 19.04
N GLU A 194 0.00 5.14 19.95
CA GLU A 194 -0.23 4.34 21.16
C GLU A 194 -0.68 2.90 20.83
N LEU A 195 -1.53 2.73 19.82
CA LEU A 195 -1.93 1.39 19.35
C LEU A 195 -0.80 0.61 18.69
N ALA A 196 0.27 1.27 18.23
CA ALA A 196 1.41 0.61 17.63
C ALA A 196 2.24 -0.16 18.66
N GLU A 197 2.28 0.33 19.90
CA GLU A 197 3.12 -0.18 21.00
C GLU A 197 2.46 -1.26 21.86
N ALA A 198 1.15 -1.43 21.75
CA ALA A 198 0.43 -2.42 22.56
C ALA A 198 0.87 -3.87 22.24
N GLU A 199 1.17 -4.63 23.30
CA GLU A 199 1.69 -6.00 23.20
C GLU A 199 0.59 -7.07 23.05
N ASP A 200 -0.66 -6.76 23.42
CA ASP A 200 -1.79 -7.68 23.37
C ASP A 200 -3.14 -6.97 23.10
N VAL A 201 -4.19 -7.75 22.81
CA VAL A 201 -5.53 -7.24 22.47
C VAL A 201 -6.16 -6.46 23.63
N ALA A 202 -5.89 -6.84 24.88
CA ALA A 202 -6.43 -6.13 26.04
C ALA A 202 -5.72 -4.78 26.27
N ALA A 203 -4.42 -4.71 25.98
CA ALA A 203 -3.61 -3.49 26.02
C ALA A 203 -4.05 -2.49 24.95
N LEU A 204 -4.42 -2.97 23.75
CA LEU A 204 -4.98 -2.11 22.68
C LEU A 204 -6.22 -1.35 23.14
N GLY A 205 -7.16 -2.02 23.81
CA GLY A 205 -8.37 -1.37 24.34
C GLY A 205 -8.05 -0.30 25.38
N ARG A 206 -7.10 -0.56 26.29
CA ARG A 206 -6.67 0.42 27.30
C ARG A 206 -5.93 1.61 26.70
N ALA A 207 -5.04 1.38 25.74
CA ALA A 207 -4.29 2.42 25.04
C ALA A 207 -5.23 3.36 24.29
N ALA A 208 -6.16 2.82 23.48
CA ALA A 208 -7.17 3.63 22.80
C ALA A 208 -8.02 4.44 23.78
N ALA A 209 -8.48 3.83 24.87
CA ALA A 209 -9.22 4.55 25.90
C ALA A 209 -8.40 5.71 26.51
N GLY A 210 -7.11 5.49 26.79
CA GLY A 210 -6.21 6.51 27.33
C GLY A 210 -6.07 7.74 26.44
N VAL A 211 -5.93 7.54 25.13
CA VAL A 211 -5.87 8.64 24.16
C VAL A 211 -7.21 9.37 24.08
N LEU A 212 -8.31 8.63 23.91
CA LEU A 212 -9.64 9.24 23.78
C LEU A 212 -10.05 10.03 25.03
N ASP A 213 -9.52 9.67 26.20
CA ASP A 213 -9.75 10.40 27.44
C ASP A 213 -9.12 11.81 27.47
N GLN A 214 -8.08 12.05 26.66
CA GLN A 214 -7.44 13.37 26.53
C GLN A 214 -8.20 14.29 25.57
N HIS A 215 -9.04 13.72 24.69
CA HIS A 215 -9.78 14.43 23.64
C HIS A 215 -11.29 14.52 23.93
N ARG A 216 -11.68 14.62 25.21
CA ARG A 216 -13.09 14.59 25.65
C ARG A 216 -14.02 15.62 25.03
N ALA A 217 -13.48 16.76 24.60
CA ALA A 217 -14.30 17.78 23.96
C ALA A 217 -14.78 17.35 22.55
N ASP A 218 -14.09 16.40 21.88
CA ASP A 218 -14.55 15.75 20.65
C ASP A 218 -15.09 14.33 20.89
N VAL A 219 -14.61 13.61 21.91
CA VAL A 219 -15.06 12.26 22.26
C VAL A 219 -15.40 12.21 23.75
N PRO A 220 -16.60 12.67 24.16
CA PRO A 220 -16.94 12.82 25.58
C PRO A 220 -16.77 11.56 26.41
N PHE A 221 -17.03 10.39 25.81
CA PHE A 221 -16.70 9.08 26.36
C PHE A 221 -16.49 8.07 25.23
N ALA A 222 -15.77 6.99 25.54
CA ALA A 222 -15.65 5.83 24.67
C ALA A 222 -15.69 4.53 25.48
N LEU A 223 -16.33 3.49 24.94
CA LEU A 223 -16.34 2.13 25.49
C LEU A 223 -15.85 1.17 24.40
N ILE A 224 -14.79 0.43 24.68
CA ILE A 224 -14.14 -0.45 23.70
C ILE A 224 -14.38 -1.89 24.13
N TYR A 225 -15.17 -2.60 23.33
CA TYR A 225 -15.48 -4.01 23.55
C TYR A 225 -14.69 -4.88 22.58
N LEU A 226 -13.92 -5.83 23.09
CA LEU A 226 -13.13 -6.78 22.30
C LEU A 226 -13.37 -8.20 22.81
N ARG A 227 -13.28 -9.19 21.92
CA ARG A 227 -13.41 -10.60 22.31
C ARG A 227 -12.16 -11.12 23.01
N ASP A 228 -12.37 -11.83 24.13
CA ASP A 228 -11.34 -12.61 24.82
C ASP A 228 -11.00 -13.91 24.06
N ASP A 229 -10.00 -14.65 24.54
CA ASP A 229 -9.57 -15.94 23.97
C ASP A 229 -10.69 -17.00 23.97
N ALA A 230 -11.71 -16.84 24.82
CA ALA A 230 -12.89 -17.71 24.87
C ALA A 230 -14.02 -17.25 23.93
N GLY A 231 -13.78 -16.21 23.13
CA GLY A 231 -14.72 -15.64 22.17
C GLY A 231 -15.80 -14.75 22.79
N ARG A 232 -15.71 -14.44 24.10
CA ARG A 232 -16.70 -13.61 24.80
C ARG A 232 -16.36 -12.14 24.64
N LEU A 233 -17.39 -11.34 24.37
CA LEU A 233 -17.24 -9.88 24.27
C LEU A 233 -17.00 -9.29 25.67
N THR A 234 -15.87 -8.61 25.85
CA THR A 234 -15.46 -8.01 27.13
C THR A 234 -15.11 -6.54 26.94
N LEU A 235 -15.37 -5.71 27.97
CA LEU A 235 -14.97 -4.30 27.96
C LEU A 235 -13.46 -4.21 28.17
N ALA A 236 -12.72 -3.94 27.09
CA ALA A 236 -11.27 -3.86 27.08
C ALA A 236 -10.72 -2.47 27.47
N GLY A 237 -11.51 -1.41 27.26
CA GLY A 237 -11.13 -0.05 27.62
C GLY A 237 -12.33 0.88 27.76
N ARG A 238 -12.17 1.95 28.55
CA ARG A 238 -13.20 2.99 28.73
C ARG A 238 -12.58 4.36 29.00
N SER A 239 -13.18 5.42 28.45
CA SER A 239 -12.81 6.82 28.69
C SER A 239 -14.04 7.65 29.07
N GLY A 240 -13.84 8.83 29.66
CA GLY A 240 -14.93 9.79 29.94
C GLY A 240 -15.94 9.38 31.01
N THR A 241 -15.69 8.27 31.72
CA THR A 241 -16.56 7.75 32.80
C THR A 241 -15.75 7.60 34.09
N GLY A 242 -16.29 8.09 35.23
CA GLY A 242 -15.63 7.99 36.54
C GLY A 242 -15.28 6.54 36.93
N PRO A 243 -14.32 6.30 37.86
CA PRO A 243 -13.82 4.96 38.22
C PRO A 243 -14.98 3.99 38.53
N PRO A 244 -14.90 2.70 38.14
CA PRO A 244 -15.97 1.76 38.41
C PRO A 244 -16.13 1.61 39.93
N ALA A 245 -17.38 1.56 40.42
CA ALA A 245 -17.62 1.33 41.84
C ALA A 245 -16.93 0.02 42.29
N PRO A 246 -16.20 0.01 43.42
CA PRO A 246 -15.45 -1.16 43.84
C PRO A 246 -16.42 -2.33 44.14
N GLY A 247 -16.35 -3.38 43.31
CA GLY A 247 -17.15 -4.60 43.44
C GLY A 247 -18.22 -4.83 42.37
N GLY A 248 -18.44 -3.90 41.44
CA GLY A 248 -19.33 -4.11 40.30
C GLY A 248 -18.66 -4.92 39.19
N ARG A 249 -19.25 -6.04 38.76
CA ARG A 249 -18.88 -6.67 37.47
C ARG A 249 -19.08 -5.59 36.38
N GLY A 250 -18.02 -5.24 35.65
CA GLY A 250 -17.91 -4.05 34.81
C GLY A 250 -18.81 -3.96 33.57
N GLY A 251 -20.13 -4.00 33.76
CA GLY A 251 -21.14 -3.83 32.71
C GLY A 251 -22.57 -3.70 33.25
N GLY A 252 -22.75 -3.22 34.49
CA GLY A 252 -24.04 -3.26 35.20
C GLY A 252 -25.02 -2.12 34.95
N ASP A 253 -24.63 -1.04 34.27
CA ASP A 253 -25.47 0.16 34.15
C ASP A 253 -26.12 0.33 32.77
N ALA A 254 -25.69 -0.43 31.76
CA ALA A 254 -26.32 -0.39 30.44
C ALA A 254 -27.62 -1.22 30.42
N THR A 255 -28.64 -0.72 29.73
CA THR A 255 -29.89 -1.48 29.53
C THR A 255 -29.63 -2.76 28.73
N GLU A 256 -30.47 -3.77 28.92
CA GLU A 256 -30.38 -5.04 28.18
C GLU A 256 -30.53 -4.81 26.66
N ALA A 257 -31.37 -3.84 26.28
CA ALA A 257 -31.55 -3.42 24.90
C ALA A 257 -30.28 -2.79 24.29
N ALA A 258 -29.61 -1.87 25.00
CA ALA A 258 -28.36 -1.27 24.53
C ALA A 258 -27.24 -2.31 24.42
N THR A 259 -27.13 -3.22 25.40
CA THR A 259 -26.16 -4.32 25.37
C THR A 259 -26.39 -5.24 24.17
N ALA A 260 -27.66 -5.54 23.82
CA ALA A 260 -27.99 -6.32 22.64
C ALA A 260 -27.61 -5.62 21.32
N VAL A 261 -27.69 -4.29 21.26
CA VAL A 261 -27.22 -3.51 20.09
C VAL A 261 -25.70 -3.59 19.96
N VAL A 262 -24.96 -3.39 21.06
CA VAL A 262 -23.49 -3.49 21.06
C VAL A 262 -23.02 -4.87 20.61
N SER A 263 -23.64 -5.94 21.14
CA SER A 263 -23.33 -7.31 20.71
C SER A 263 -23.64 -7.54 19.23
N ARG A 264 -24.79 -7.06 18.73
CA ARG A 264 -25.15 -7.22 17.31
C ARG A 264 -24.15 -6.55 16.37
N VAL A 265 -23.66 -5.36 16.72
CA VAL A 265 -22.62 -4.67 15.94
C VAL A 265 -21.29 -5.42 16.06
N ALA A 266 -20.93 -5.92 17.25
CA ALA A 266 -19.75 -6.75 17.48
C ALA A 266 -19.81 -8.16 16.82
N ASP A 267 -20.99 -8.58 16.36
CA ASP A 267 -21.23 -9.80 15.59
C ASP A 267 -21.25 -9.54 14.06
N GLY A 268 -20.88 -8.34 13.62
CA GLY A 268 -20.82 -7.96 12.20
C GLY A 268 -22.02 -7.15 11.70
N GLY A 269 -22.82 -6.57 12.60
CA GLY A 269 -23.86 -5.61 12.25
C GLY A 269 -23.29 -4.24 11.85
N SER A 270 -24.02 -3.48 11.03
CA SER A 270 -23.62 -2.14 10.60
C SER A 270 -23.67 -1.13 11.74
N ALA A 271 -22.82 -0.09 11.62
CA ALA A 271 -22.76 1.01 12.57
C ALA A 271 -24.14 1.61 12.89
N THR A 272 -24.43 1.83 14.16
CA THR A 272 -25.76 2.25 14.64
C THR A 272 -25.65 3.31 15.73
N THR A 273 -26.60 4.23 15.78
CA THR A 273 -26.71 5.24 16.84
C THR A 273 -27.68 4.80 17.93
N ILE A 274 -27.34 5.02 19.20
CA ILE A 274 -28.17 4.74 20.37
C ILE A 274 -28.18 5.91 21.35
N ASP A 275 -29.15 5.95 22.25
CA ASP A 275 -29.22 6.97 23.30
C ASP A 275 -28.13 6.71 24.35
N ALA A 276 -27.35 7.74 24.68
CA ALA A 276 -26.21 7.61 25.59
C ALA A 276 -26.66 7.24 27.02
N ALA A 277 -27.85 7.67 27.43
CA ALA A 277 -28.44 7.33 28.72
C ALA A 277 -28.73 5.84 28.88
N ASP A 278 -28.99 5.11 27.78
CA ASP A 278 -29.23 3.66 27.82
C ASP A 278 -27.94 2.86 28.05
N LEU A 279 -26.77 3.47 27.81
CA LEU A 279 -25.46 2.89 28.08
C LEU A 279 -24.89 3.34 29.42
N LEU A 280 -25.06 4.63 29.73
CA LEU A 280 -24.49 5.32 30.87
C LEU A 280 -25.57 6.21 31.52
N PRO A 281 -26.42 5.66 32.41
CA PRO A 281 -27.55 6.38 33.02
C PRO A 281 -27.14 7.60 33.87
N HIS A 282 -25.88 7.62 34.31
CA HIS A 282 -25.30 8.70 35.12
C HIS A 282 -24.54 9.75 34.29
N LEU A 283 -24.53 9.63 32.96
CA LEU A 283 -23.92 10.62 32.10
C LEU A 283 -24.80 11.87 32.05
N ASP A 284 -24.21 13.05 32.23
CA ASP A 284 -24.92 14.31 32.08
C ASP A 284 -25.39 14.47 30.62
N ALA A 285 -26.68 14.76 30.42
CA ALA A 285 -27.26 14.98 29.10
C ALA A 285 -26.59 16.15 28.35
N GLY A 286 -26.00 17.11 29.08
CA GLY A 286 -25.19 18.19 28.52
C GLY A 286 -23.81 17.76 28.01
N THR A 287 -23.41 16.50 28.23
CA THR A 287 -22.14 15.93 27.77
C THR A 287 -22.32 15.19 26.44
N ALA A 288 -23.25 14.24 26.39
CA ALA A 288 -23.63 13.52 25.17
C ALA A 288 -25.03 12.95 25.31
N ALA A 289 -25.93 13.27 24.37
CA ALA A 289 -27.27 12.68 24.32
C ALA A 289 -27.28 11.35 23.53
N ARG A 290 -26.38 11.21 22.56
CA ARG A 290 -26.31 10.06 21.64
C ARG A 290 -24.92 9.45 21.63
N ALA A 291 -24.84 8.18 21.28
CA ALA A 291 -23.59 7.47 21.03
C ALA A 291 -23.65 6.72 19.70
N LEU A 292 -22.52 6.63 19.00
CA LEU A 292 -22.36 5.72 17.86
C LEU A 292 -21.71 4.42 18.32
N VAL A 293 -22.24 3.31 17.85
CA VAL A 293 -21.67 1.97 17.98
C VAL A 293 -21.11 1.57 16.62
N LEU A 294 -19.80 1.36 16.56
CA LEU A 294 -19.02 1.09 15.36
C LEU A 294 -18.42 -0.32 15.45
N PRO A 295 -18.43 -1.12 14.38
CA PRO A 295 -17.82 -2.44 14.39
C PRO A 295 -16.30 -2.33 14.46
N VAL A 296 -15.67 -3.25 15.18
CA VAL A 296 -14.21 -3.45 15.16
C VAL A 296 -13.95 -4.79 14.50
N THR A 297 -13.13 -4.79 13.45
CA THR A 297 -12.85 -5.98 12.64
C THR A 297 -11.35 -6.31 12.63
N ALA A 298 -11.02 -7.58 12.46
CA ALA A 298 -9.66 -8.05 12.18
C ALA A 298 -9.62 -8.62 10.77
N THR A 299 -9.06 -7.86 9.83
CA THR A 299 -9.07 -8.14 8.38
C THR A 299 -10.50 -8.11 7.81
N HIS A 300 -11.37 -9.04 8.21
CA HIS A 300 -12.79 -9.13 7.86
C HIS A 300 -13.65 -9.84 8.92
N GLU A 301 -13.04 -10.31 10.03
CA GLU A 301 -13.77 -10.99 11.10
C GLU A 301 -14.22 -9.96 12.14
N PRO A 302 -15.49 -9.95 12.57
CA PRO A 302 -15.94 -9.05 13.64
C PRO A 302 -15.37 -9.49 14.99
N VAL A 303 -14.54 -8.63 15.57
CA VAL A 303 -13.76 -8.92 16.80
C VAL A 303 -14.22 -8.09 18.00
N GLY A 304 -15.09 -7.11 17.77
CA GLY A 304 -15.57 -6.23 18.82
C GLY A 304 -16.42 -5.08 18.32
N ALA A 305 -16.70 -4.14 19.21
CA ALA A 305 -17.39 -2.90 18.92
C ALA A 305 -16.78 -1.74 19.69
N LEU A 306 -16.71 -0.58 19.04
CA LEU A 306 -16.34 0.70 19.62
C LEU A 306 -17.61 1.52 19.82
N VAL A 307 -17.85 1.99 21.04
CA VAL A 307 -18.93 2.92 21.36
C VAL A 307 -18.31 4.28 21.64
N VAL A 308 -18.76 5.33 20.95
CA VAL A 308 -18.29 6.71 21.15
C VAL A 308 -19.46 7.66 21.37
N GLY A 309 -19.35 8.50 22.40
CA GLY A 309 -20.31 9.57 22.65
C GLY A 309 -20.22 10.68 21.61
N VAL A 310 -21.36 11.22 21.18
CA VAL A 310 -21.42 12.43 20.35
C VAL A 310 -21.51 13.64 21.26
N SER A 311 -20.58 14.58 21.15
CA SER A 311 -20.59 15.81 21.94
C SER A 311 -21.91 16.56 21.77
N ALA A 312 -22.58 16.88 22.88
CA ALA A 312 -23.81 17.67 22.86
C ALA A 312 -23.58 19.12 22.37
N ARG A 313 -22.32 19.55 22.29
CA ARG A 313 -21.92 20.90 21.86
C ARG A 313 -21.44 21.00 20.41
N LEU A 314 -21.46 19.90 19.67
CA LEU A 314 -21.00 19.88 18.28
C LEU A 314 -22.06 19.25 17.38
N PRO A 315 -22.32 19.81 16.19
CA PRO A 315 -23.20 19.17 15.23
C PRO A 315 -22.56 17.88 14.71
N LEU A 316 -23.35 16.80 14.61
CA LEU A 316 -22.91 15.55 13.97
C LEU A 316 -22.90 15.71 12.45
N THR A 317 -21.85 16.36 11.94
CA THR A 317 -21.58 16.51 10.51
C THR A 317 -20.95 15.24 9.92
N ASP A 318 -20.93 15.13 8.59
CA ASP A 318 -20.25 14.03 7.90
C ASP A 318 -18.75 13.95 8.25
N GLU A 319 -18.09 15.10 8.44
CA GLU A 319 -16.69 15.16 8.88
C GLU A 319 -16.51 14.62 10.30
N TYR A 320 -17.44 14.93 11.21
CA TYR A 320 -17.39 14.42 12.58
C TYR A 320 -17.66 12.92 12.64
N ARG A 321 -18.60 12.43 11.81
CA ARG A 321 -18.83 10.99 11.64
C ARG A 321 -17.59 10.29 11.08
N THR A 322 -16.98 10.85 10.04
CA THR A 322 -15.76 10.32 9.42
C THR A 322 -14.63 10.20 10.44
N PHE A 323 -14.49 11.16 11.35
CA PHE A 323 -13.52 11.08 12.44
C PHE A 323 -13.76 9.86 13.35
N PHE A 324 -15.00 9.56 13.73
CA PHE A 324 -15.31 8.36 14.50
C PHE A 324 -15.06 7.07 13.72
N ASP A 325 -15.41 7.03 12.44
CA ASP A 325 -15.13 5.89 11.55
C ASP A 325 -13.61 5.63 11.46
N LEU A 326 -12.79 6.69 11.40
CA LEU A 326 -11.33 6.59 11.41
C LEU A 326 -10.77 6.03 12.72
N ILE A 327 -11.34 6.38 13.87
CA ILE A 327 -10.98 5.78 15.17
C ILE A 327 -11.25 4.27 15.15
N ALA A 328 -12.44 3.86 14.69
CA ALA A 328 -12.79 2.44 14.59
C ALA A 328 -11.88 1.69 13.62
N ALA A 329 -11.53 2.31 12.49
CA ALA A 329 -10.64 1.73 11.48
C ALA A 329 -9.21 1.55 12.00
N GLN A 330 -8.66 2.53 12.75
CA GLN A 330 -7.34 2.38 13.37
C GLN A 330 -7.32 1.25 14.40
N LEU A 331 -8.33 1.16 15.26
CA LEU A 331 -8.45 0.10 16.24
C LEU A 331 -8.56 -1.27 15.56
N SER A 332 -9.39 -1.37 14.51
CA SER A 332 -9.54 -2.59 13.70
C SER A 332 -8.22 -3.07 13.09
N ARG A 333 -7.45 -2.15 12.48
CA ARG A 333 -6.12 -2.46 11.94
C ARG A 333 -5.15 -2.97 13.02
N ALA A 334 -5.16 -2.33 14.19
CA ALA A 334 -4.27 -2.72 15.27
C ALA A 334 -4.61 -4.12 15.82
N VAL A 335 -5.89 -4.43 16.01
CA VAL A 335 -6.34 -5.77 16.42
C VAL A 335 -6.04 -6.83 15.36
N GLY A 336 -6.23 -6.51 14.07
CA GLY A 336 -5.89 -7.39 12.96
C GLY A 336 -4.41 -7.76 12.92
N ARG A 337 -3.52 -6.77 13.10
CA ARG A 337 -2.06 -7.00 13.17
C ARG A 337 -1.69 -7.92 14.32
N GLN A 338 -2.27 -7.70 15.51
CA GLN A 338 -1.97 -8.51 16.69
C GLN A 338 -2.41 -9.97 16.51
N ARG A 339 -3.63 -10.22 16.01
CA ARG A 339 -4.11 -11.57 15.75
C ARG A 339 -3.30 -12.31 14.67
N ALA A 340 -2.88 -11.61 13.62
CA ALA A 340 -2.04 -12.21 12.59
C ALA A 340 -0.70 -12.70 13.17
N TYR A 341 -0.09 -11.89 14.04
CA TYR A 341 1.14 -12.26 14.74
C TYR A 341 0.96 -13.51 15.62
N GLU A 342 -0.14 -13.60 16.37
CA GLU A 342 -0.47 -14.77 17.20
C GLU A 342 -0.70 -16.04 16.37
N GLN A 343 -1.43 -15.94 15.25
CA GLN A 343 -1.68 -17.06 14.34
C GLN A 343 -0.39 -17.60 13.71
N GLU A 344 0.52 -16.71 13.30
CA GLU A 344 1.80 -17.12 12.72
C GLU A 344 2.66 -17.88 13.74
N ARG A 345 2.67 -17.42 14.99
CA ARG A 345 3.35 -18.11 16.09
C ARG A 345 2.76 -19.49 16.35
N ALA A 346 1.43 -19.64 16.32
CA ALA A 346 0.75 -20.92 16.48
C ALA A 346 1.09 -21.91 15.34
N ARG A 347 1.11 -21.43 14.09
CA ARG A 347 1.43 -22.24 12.90
C ARG A 347 2.87 -22.77 12.92
N ALA A 348 3.81 -21.95 13.36
CA ALA A 348 5.20 -22.37 13.53
C ALA A 348 5.34 -23.51 14.56
N ALA A 349 4.56 -23.46 15.65
CA ALA A 349 4.55 -24.52 16.67
C ALA A 349 3.94 -25.84 16.14
N GLU A 350 2.91 -25.76 15.30
CA GLU A 350 2.28 -26.92 14.67
C GLU A 350 3.22 -27.64 13.70
N LEU A 351 3.94 -26.89 12.84
CA LEU A 351 4.96 -27.45 11.95
C LEU A 351 6.04 -28.23 12.72
N ALA A 352 6.49 -27.68 13.85
CA ALA A 352 7.48 -28.34 14.71
C ALA A 352 6.93 -29.60 15.41
N ALA A 353 5.61 -29.72 15.59
CA ALA A 353 4.98 -30.94 16.09
C ALA A 353 4.86 -32.01 14.99
N LEU A 354 4.52 -31.61 13.76
CA LEU A 354 4.40 -32.50 12.60
C LEU A 354 5.74 -33.19 12.26
N ASP A 355 6.84 -32.44 12.30
CA ASP A 355 8.17 -32.97 12.01
C ASP A 355 8.61 -34.05 13.01
N ARG A 356 8.28 -33.87 14.29
CA ARG A 356 8.48 -34.87 15.34
C ARG A 356 7.61 -36.13 15.11
N ALA A 357 6.37 -35.97 14.68
CA ALA A 357 5.46 -37.08 14.39
C ALA A 357 5.93 -37.93 13.19
N LYS A 358 6.40 -37.27 12.10
CA LYS A 358 6.98 -37.94 10.92
C LYS A 358 8.12 -38.88 11.31
N THR A 359 8.97 -38.43 12.23
CA THR A 359 10.13 -39.19 12.69
C THR A 359 9.74 -40.42 13.53
N SER A 360 8.66 -40.34 14.32
CA SER A 360 8.15 -41.48 15.09
C SER A 360 7.44 -42.52 14.20
N PHE A 361 6.78 -42.07 13.13
CA PHE A 361 6.05 -42.94 12.20
C PHE A 361 6.97 -43.98 11.54
N PHE A 362 8.11 -43.56 10.97
CA PHE A 362 9.04 -44.48 10.30
C PHE A 362 9.70 -45.50 11.24
N ALA A 363 9.89 -45.14 12.52
CA ALA A 363 10.43 -46.05 13.54
C ALA A 363 9.46 -47.21 13.85
N ASN A 364 8.16 -46.93 13.95
CA ASN A 364 7.14 -47.93 14.27
C ASN A 364 6.82 -48.85 13.08
N VAL A 365 6.74 -48.28 11.88
CA VAL A 365 6.46 -49.00 10.63
C VAL A 365 7.47 -50.13 10.34
N SER A 366 8.74 -49.94 10.74
CA SER A 366 9.79 -50.95 10.60
C SER A 366 9.46 -52.27 11.29
N HIS A 367 8.90 -52.18 12.51
CA HIS A 367 8.57 -53.33 13.34
C HIS A 367 7.28 -54.00 12.86
N GLU A 368 6.33 -53.20 12.37
CA GLU A 368 5.06 -53.68 11.83
C GLU A 368 5.19 -54.40 10.49
N PHE A 369 6.17 -54.07 9.64
CA PHE A 369 6.39 -54.81 8.38
C PHE A 369 7.24 -56.07 8.52
N ARG A 370 8.21 -56.09 9.45
CA ARG A 370 9.07 -57.27 9.67
C ARG A 370 8.28 -58.45 10.22
N THR A 371 7.42 -58.21 11.21
CA THR A 371 6.64 -59.25 11.89
C THR A 371 5.81 -60.13 10.94
N PRO A 372 4.95 -59.59 10.05
CA PRO A 372 4.18 -60.40 9.12
C PRO A 372 5.06 -61.09 8.05
N LEU A 373 6.15 -60.46 7.61
CA LEU A 373 7.07 -61.09 6.65
C LEU A 373 7.79 -62.29 7.26
N THR A 374 8.23 -62.21 8.52
CA THR A 374 8.82 -63.34 9.24
C THR A 374 7.81 -64.48 9.44
N LEU A 375 6.55 -64.16 9.71
CA LEU A 375 5.47 -65.15 9.85
C LEU A 375 5.03 -65.77 8.51
N VAL A 376 5.36 -65.16 7.36
CA VAL A 376 5.16 -65.74 6.03
C VAL A 376 6.34 -66.61 5.62
N LEU A 377 7.56 -66.16 5.85
CA LEU A 377 8.79 -66.83 5.42
C LEU A 377 9.00 -68.18 6.12
N GLY A 378 8.84 -68.24 7.46
CA GLY A 378 9.06 -69.46 8.22
C GLY A 378 8.22 -70.65 7.74
N PRO A 379 6.88 -70.54 7.66
CA PRO A 379 6.03 -71.62 7.15
C PRO A 379 6.30 -71.98 5.69
N LEU A 380 6.72 -71.02 4.86
CA LEU A 380 7.05 -71.27 3.46
C LEU A 380 8.35 -72.04 3.30
N GLU A 381 9.36 -71.75 4.13
CA GLU A 381 10.62 -72.49 4.18
C GLU A 381 10.37 -73.94 4.65
N GLU A 382 9.51 -74.13 5.66
CA GLU A 382 9.10 -75.46 6.13
C GLU A 382 8.38 -76.28 5.05
N LEU A 383 7.44 -75.67 4.32
CA LEU A 383 6.72 -76.33 3.23
C LEU A 383 7.63 -76.66 2.03
N LEU A 384 8.55 -75.77 1.67
CA LEU A 384 9.51 -76.03 0.59
C LEU A 384 10.54 -77.11 0.95
N ALA A 385 10.75 -77.36 2.24
CA ALA A 385 11.60 -78.43 2.74
C ALA A 385 10.89 -79.79 2.83
N ASP A 386 9.57 -79.87 2.64
CA ASP A 386 8.79 -81.11 2.69
C ASP A 386 8.90 -81.89 1.36
N PRO A 387 9.54 -83.07 1.35
CA PRO A 387 9.72 -83.87 0.13
C PRO A 387 8.45 -84.57 -0.37
N THR A 388 7.30 -84.44 0.32
CA THR A 388 6.03 -85.12 -0.05
C THR A 388 5.08 -84.27 -0.90
N LEU A 389 5.49 -83.05 -1.27
CA LEU A 389 4.64 -82.04 -1.88
C LEU A 389 4.48 -82.23 -3.42
N PRO A 390 3.26 -82.13 -4.01
CA PRO A 390 3.05 -82.35 -5.45
C PRO A 390 3.62 -81.23 -6.35
N ASP A 391 4.17 -81.60 -7.53
CA ASP A 391 4.84 -80.70 -8.50
C ASP A 391 4.07 -79.40 -8.86
N PRO A 392 2.75 -79.38 -9.07
CA PRO A 392 2.02 -78.14 -9.39
C PRO A 392 2.00 -77.10 -8.27
N HIS A 393 2.25 -77.52 -7.03
CA HIS A 393 2.28 -76.66 -5.85
C HIS A 393 3.70 -76.15 -5.54
N LEU A 394 4.74 -76.92 -5.89
CA LEU A 394 6.14 -76.53 -5.75
C LEU A 394 6.47 -75.23 -6.50
N ASP A 395 6.00 -75.10 -7.75
CA ASP A 395 6.23 -73.89 -8.56
C ASP A 395 5.57 -72.64 -7.95
N ARG A 396 4.36 -72.79 -7.39
CA ARG A 396 3.61 -71.70 -6.75
C ARG A 396 4.21 -71.30 -5.41
N LEU A 397 4.60 -72.25 -4.57
CA LEU A 397 5.24 -71.98 -3.28
C LEU A 397 6.63 -71.37 -3.46
N THR A 398 7.41 -71.84 -4.44
CA THR A 398 8.71 -71.26 -4.80
C THR A 398 8.54 -69.80 -5.27
N MET A 399 7.50 -69.51 -6.06
CA MET A 399 7.16 -68.14 -6.47
C MET A 399 6.77 -67.26 -5.27
N MET A 400 5.99 -67.78 -4.31
CA MET A 400 5.58 -67.04 -3.11
C MET A 400 6.76 -66.75 -2.19
N HIS A 401 7.65 -67.73 -1.98
CA HIS A 401 8.87 -67.59 -1.16
C HIS A 401 9.80 -66.53 -1.74
N ARG A 402 9.97 -66.55 -3.07
CA ARG A 402 10.74 -65.55 -3.82
C ARG A 402 10.21 -64.13 -3.61
N ASN A 403 8.89 -63.94 -3.65
CA ASN A 403 8.29 -62.61 -3.45
C ASN A 403 8.41 -62.14 -1.98
N ALA A 404 8.30 -63.05 -1.01
CA ALA A 404 8.43 -62.72 0.42
C ALA A 404 9.88 -62.29 0.80
N LEU A 405 10.90 -63.01 0.32
CA LEU A 405 12.32 -62.65 0.55
C LEU A 405 12.67 -61.30 -0.10
N ARG A 406 12.12 -61.03 -1.28
CA ARG A 406 12.32 -59.76 -1.99
C ARG A 406 11.70 -58.57 -1.24
N LEU A 407 10.50 -58.74 -0.69
CA LEU A 407 9.84 -57.72 0.13
C LEU A 407 10.65 -57.40 1.39
N LEU A 408 11.17 -58.43 2.07
CA LEU A 408 12.00 -58.25 3.26
C LEU A 408 13.27 -57.43 2.98
N LYS A 409 13.95 -57.69 1.87
CA LYS A 409 15.12 -56.90 1.43
C LYS A 409 14.76 -55.45 1.14
N LEU A 410 13.63 -55.21 0.50
CA LEU A 410 13.16 -53.88 0.10
C LEU A 410 12.81 -53.02 1.34
N VAL A 411 12.10 -53.61 2.29
CA VAL A 411 11.80 -52.99 3.59
C VAL A 411 13.10 -52.63 4.31
N ASN A 412 14.05 -53.57 4.43
CA ASN A 412 15.32 -53.28 5.12
C ASN A 412 16.14 -52.16 4.42
N THR A 413 16.13 -52.11 3.08
CA THR A 413 16.85 -51.08 2.31
C THR A 413 16.25 -49.68 2.48
N VAL A 414 14.93 -49.55 2.51
CA VAL A 414 14.23 -48.26 2.74
C VAL A 414 14.49 -47.75 4.16
N LEU A 415 14.58 -48.65 5.14
CA LEU A 415 14.81 -48.29 6.53
C LEU A 415 16.25 -47.85 6.80
N ASP A 416 17.23 -48.52 6.18
CA ASP A 416 18.64 -48.10 6.24
C ASP A 416 18.80 -46.67 5.67
N PHE A 417 18.06 -46.33 4.62
CA PHE A 417 18.04 -44.98 4.04
C PHE A 417 17.40 -43.93 4.96
N SER A 418 16.24 -44.22 5.56
CA SER A 418 15.57 -43.28 6.50
C SER A 418 16.44 -42.96 7.73
N ARG A 419 17.22 -43.93 8.21
CA ARG A 419 18.19 -43.72 9.30
C ARG A 419 19.37 -42.85 8.88
N LEU A 420 19.74 -42.89 7.61
CA LEU A 420 20.82 -42.10 7.02
C LEU A 420 20.40 -40.62 6.85
N GLU A 421 19.19 -40.33 6.31
CA GLU A 421 18.68 -38.94 6.18
C GLU A 421 18.42 -38.25 7.52
N SER A 422 18.06 -39.00 8.56
CA SER A 422 17.85 -38.46 9.91
C SER A 422 19.15 -38.28 10.70
N GLY A 423 20.32 -38.60 10.13
CA GLY A 423 21.63 -38.52 10.79
C GLY A 423 21.82 -39.53 11.93
N ARG A 424 20.99 -40.58 12.00
CA ARG A 424 20.96 -41.57 13.10
C ARG A 424 21.80 -42.82 12.86
N LEU A 425 22.33 -42.99 11.65
CA LEU A 425 23.24 -44.09 11.31
C LEU A 425 24.66 -43.75 11.82
N ALA A 426 25.13 -44.46 12.83
CA ALA A 426 26.49 -44.31 13.37
C ALA A 426 27.35 -45.50 12.93
N ALA A 427 28.51 -45.22 12.32
CA ALA A 427 29.49 -46.23 11.94
C ALA A 427 30.42 -46.57 13.11
N HIS A 428 30.79 -47.85 13.23
CA HIS A 428 31.76 -48.34 14.20
C HIS A 428 33.00 -48.88 13.47
N TYR A 429 34.09 -48.10 13.48
CA TYR A 429 35.28 -48.43 12.69
C TYR A 429 36.24 -49.33 13.47
N GLN A 430 36.61 -50.46 12.87
CA GLN A 430 37.52 -51.43 13.46
C GLN A 430 38.61 -51.87 12.46
N PRO A 431 39.83 -52.16 12.93
CA PRO A 431 40.90 -52.65 12.06
C PRO A 431 40.51 -54.00 11.45
N THR A 432 40.44 -54.04 10.12
CA THR A 432 39.98 -55.21 9.36
C THR A 432 41.02 -55.57 8.29
N ASP A 433 41.33 -56.87 8.15
CA ASP A 433 42.01 -57.38 6.97
C ASP A 433 41.04 -57.32 5.79
N LEU A 434 41.03 -56.17 5.12
CA LEU A 434 40.05 -55.82 4.11
C LEU A 434 40.14 -56.73 2.88
N ALA A 435 41.34 -57.20 2.53
CA ALA A 435 41.56 -58.08 1.38
C ALA A 435 40.95 -59.47 1.63
N ASP A 436 41.26 -60.06 2.79
CA ASP A 436 40.76 -61.37 3.18
C ASP A 436 39.23 -61.35 3.43
N TYR A 437 38.71 -60.31 4.09
CA TYR A 437 37.26 -60.17 4.32
C TYR A 437 36.48 -59.99 3.01
N THR A 438 36.98 -59.15 2.10
CA THR A 438 36.36 -58.94 0.77
C THR A 438 36.43 -60.20 -0.09
N ALA A 439 37.54 -60.96 -0.04
CA ALA A 439 37.70 -62.20 -0.77
C ALA A 439 36.68 -63.26 -0.33
N ARG A 440 36.40 -63.36 0.98
CA ARG A 440 35.34 -64.24 1.52
C ARG A 440 33.96 -63.84 1.03
N LEU A 441 33.63 -62.55 1.09
CA LEU A 441 32.33 -62.02 0.64
C LEU A 441 32.09 -62.29 -0.85
N ALA A 442 33.06 -61.94 -1.71
CA ALA A 442 32.96 -62.18 -3.14
C ALA A 442 32.83 -63.66 -3.48
N SER A 443 33.54 -64.54 -2.74
CA SER A 443 33.50 -65.98 -2.97
C SER A 443 32.12 -66.62 -2.72
N THR A 444 31.23 -65.96 -1.97
CA THR A 444 29.85 -66.45 -1.78
C THR A 444 29.03 -66.45 -3.09
N PHE A 445 29.41 -65.62 -4.08
CA PHE A 445 28.76 -65.56 -5.39
C PHE A 445 29.30 -66.56 -6.41
N ARG A 446 30.34 -67.35 -6.08
CA ARG A 446 30.99 -68.28 -7.03
C ARG A 446 29.99 -69.23 -7.69
N SER A 447 29.18 -69.91 -6.89
CA SER A 447 28.16 -70.85 -7.39
C SER A 447 27.07 -70.17 -8.22
N ALA A 448 26.64 -68.96 -7.85
CA ALA A 448 25.64 -68.19 -8.61
C ALA A 448 26.22 -67.71 -9.96
N THR A 449 27.47 -67.26 -9.98
CA THR A 449 28.17 -66.74 -11.16
C THR A 449 28.47 -67.86 -12.17
N GLU A 450 28.92 -69.03 -11.70
CA GLU A 450 29.19 -70.20 -12.54
C GLU A 450 27.90 -70.76 -13.17
N ARG A 451 26.79 -70.83 -12.41
CA ARG A 451 25.47 -71.19 -12.95
C ARG A 451 24.96 -70.19 -13.99
N ALA A 452 25.36 -68.93 -13.89
CA ALA A 452 25.03 -67.88 -14.85
C ALA A 452 25.84 -67.99 -16.16
N GLY A 453 26.81 -68.91 -16.26
CA GLY A 453 27.73 -69.04 -17.40
C GLY A 453 28.94 -68.10 -17.33
N LEU A 454 29.20 -67.48 -16.18
CA LEU A 454 30.24 -66.46 -15.99
C LEU A 454 31.42 -66.98 -15.16
N ARG A 455 32.61 -66.43 -15.40
CA ARG A 455 33.81 -66.70 -14.59
C ARG A 455 33.97 -65.67 -13.47
N LEU A 456 34.07 -66.11 -12.21
CA LEU A 456 34.37 -65.22 -11.08
C LEU A 456 35.86 -65.26 -10.72
N VAL A 457 36.56 -64.13 -10.89
CA VAL A 457 37.98 -63.96 -10.55
C VAL A 457 38.11 -63.10 -9.29
N VAL A 458 38.61 -63.68 -8.20
CA VAL A 458 38.87 -62.95 -6.94
C VAL A 458 40.38 -62.80 -6.77
N ASP A 459 40.87 -61.56 -6.82
CA ASP A 459 42.30 -61.21 -6.81
C ASP A 459 42.57 -60.14 -5.75
N CYS A 460 42.59 -60.58 -4.49
CA CYS A 460 42.74 -59.73 -3.30
C CYS A 460 44.01 -60.15 -2.53
N PRO A 461 45.21 -59.69 -2.92
CA PRO A 461 46.42 -59.91 -2.14
C PRO A 461 46.34 -59.27 -0.74
N PRO A 462 47.17 -59.71 0.22
CA PRO A 462 47.33 -59.03 1.50
C PRO A 462 47.71 -57.56 1.33
N LEU A 463 47.09 -56.68 2.13
CA LEU A 463 47.37 -55.24 2.18
C LEU A 463 48.52 -54.93 3.16
N PRO A 464 49.21 -53.78 3.00
CA PRO A 464 50.35 -53.41 3.84
C PRO A 464 49.97 -53.10 5.31
N ALA A 465 48.70 -52.82 5.59
CA ALA A 465 48.17 -52.59 6.93
C ALA A 465 46.66 -52.89 6.99
N PRO A 466 46.09 -53.17 8.19
CA PRO A 466 44.65 -53.23 8.39
C PRO A 466 43.97 -51.90 8.06
N VAL A 467 42.75 -51.96 7.51
CA VAL A 467 41.93 -50.77 7.19
C VAL A 467 40.86 -50.63 8.25
N HIS A 468 40.62 -49.42 8.76
CA HIS A 468 39.58 -49.16 9.74
C HIS A 468 38.25 -48.99 9.03
N VAL A 469 37.41 -50.02 9.09
CA VAL A 469 36.09 -50.03 8.46
C VAL A 469 35.03 -50.54 9.42
N ASP A 470 33.78 -50.13 9.20
CA ASP A 470 32.62 -50.82 9.72
C ASP A 470 32.35 -52.05 8.84
N ARG A 471 32.42 -53.26 9.43
CA ARG A 471 32.36 -54.51 8.67
C ARG A 471 31.00 -54.74 8.02
N ASP A 472 29.90 -54.33 8.67
CA ASP A 472 28.55 -54.50 8.13
C ASP A 472 28.30 -53.54 6.96
N MET A 473 28.77 -52.30 7.08
CA MET A 473 28.72 -51.34 5.98
C MET A 473 29.59 -51.80 4.80
N TRP A 474 30.79 -52.31 5.07
CA TRP A 474 31.68 -52.85 4.05
C TRP A 474 31.09 -54.08 3.34
N GLU A 475 30.44 -54.98 4.09
CA GLU A 475 29.69 -56.10 3.52
C GLU A 475 28.64 -55.62 2.53
N LYS A 476 27.81 -54.64 2.91
CA LYS A 476 26.80 -54.04 2.02
C LYS A 476 27.42 -53.45 0.75
N VAL A 477 28.59 -52.81 0.85
CA VAL A 477 29.31 -52.26 -0.31
C VAL A 477 29.69 -53.37 -1.28
N VAL A 478 30.36 -54.42 -0.80
CA VAL A 478 30.83 -55.53 -1.64
C VAL A 478 29.65 -56.29 -2.25
N LEU A 479 28.62 -56.61 -1.48
CA LEU A 479 27.46 -57.39 -1.95
C LEU A 479 26.69 -56.66 -3.05
N ASN A 480 26.48 -55.34 -2.93
CA ASN A 480 25.77 -54.56 -3.95
C ASN A 480 26.56 -54.47 -5.26
N LEU A 481 27.87 -54.26 -5.19
CA LEU A 481 28.71 -54.15 -6.39
C LEU A 481 28.80 -55.49 -7.14
N VAL A 482 29.03 -56.60 -6.42
CA VAL A 482 29.15 -57.94 -7.03
C VAL A 482 27.80 -58.43 -7.58
N ALA A 483 26.69 -58.19 -6.87
CA ALA A 483 25.36 -58.56 -7.37
C ALA A 483 25.00 -57.79 -8.65
N ASN A 484 25.34 -56.50 -8.73
CA ASN A 484 25.16 -55.71 -9.95
C ASN A 484 26.03 -56.25 -11.10
N ALA A 485 27.31 -56.55 -10.85
CA ALA A 485 28.20 -57.10 -11.87
C ALA A 485 27.66 -58.41 -12.48
N VAL A 486 27.12 -59.33 -11.66
CA VAL A 486 26.51 -60.57 -12.16
C VAL A 486 25.19 -60.31 -12.89
N LYS A 487 24.39 -59.34 -12.45
CA LYS A 487 23.09 -58.99 -13.06
C LYS A 487 23.22 -58.48 -14.49
N PHE A 488 24.24 -57.67 -14.76
CA PHE A 488 24.42 -56.96 -16.02
C PHE A 488 25.42 -57.64 -16.97
N THR A 489 25.97 -58.79 -16.56
CA THR A 489 26.87 -59.61 -17.40
C THR A 489 26.17 -60.87 -17.86
N PHE A 490 26.13 -61.08 -19.17
CA PHE A 490 25.49 -62.25 -19.79
C PHE A 490 26.51 -63.35 -20.10
N ASP A 491 27.65 -62.97 -20.68
CA ASP A 491 28.77 -63.85 -21.00
C ASP A 491 30.09 -63.17 -20.57
N GLY A 492 31.11 -63.97 -20.24
CA GLY A 492 32.43 -63.49 -19.85
C GLY A 492 32.73 -63.62 -18.35
N GLU A 493 33.21 -62.56 -17.71
CA GLU A 493 33.73 -62.64 -16.33
C GLU A 493 33.38 -61.45 -15.44
N VAL A 494 33.32 -61.73 -14.14
CA VAL A 494 33.29 -60.73 -13.06
C VAL A 494 34.60 -60.85 -12.28
N ARG A 495 35.30 -59.74 -12.09
CA ARG A 495 36.59 -59.68 -11.41
C ARG A 495 36.53 -58.73 -10.22
N VAL A 496 36.87 -59.25 -9.05
CA VAL A 496 36.95 -58.49 -7.79
C VAL A 496 38.41 -58.38 -7.37
N ARG A 497 38.92 -57.16 -7.21
CA ARG A 497 40.30 -56.87 -6.81
C ARG A 497 40.35 -55.93 -5.62
N VAL A 498 41.30 -56.17 -4.72
CA VAL A 498 41.65 -55.23 -3.65
C VAL A 498 43.15 -54.99 -3.69
N ARG A 499 43.59 -53.72 -3.78
CA ARG A 499 45.02 -53.34 -3.83
C ARG A 499 45.29 -52.10 -2.98
N ALA A 500 46.53 -51.93 -2.53
CA ALA A 500 46.99 -50.66 -1.98
C ALA A 500 47.42 -49.75 -3.13
N VAL A 501 46.83 -48.55 -3.21
CA VAL A 501 47.14 -47.54 -4.23
C VAL A 501 47.18 -46.17 -3.53
N ASP A 502 48.26 -45.42 -3.71
CA ASP A 502 48.42 -44.04 -3.21
C ASP A 502 48.07 -43.83 -1.72
N GLY A 503 48.43 -44.78 -0.85
CA GLY A 503 48.15 -44.69 0.59
C GLY A 503 46.70 -44.98 0.98
N ALA A 504 45.92 -45.61 0.10
CA ALA A 504 44.56 -46.08 0.34
C ALA A 504 44.36 -47.54 -0.09
N ALA A 505 43.35 -48.21 0.47
CA ALA A 505 42.86 -49.49 -0.01
C ALA A 505 41.81 -49.27 -1.09
N ARG A 506 42.00 -49.89 -2.26
CA ARG A 506 41.16 -49.72 -3.45
C ARG A 506 40.52 -51.05 -3.83
N LEU A 507 39.19 -51.12 -3.74
CA LEU A 507 38.34 -52.20 -4.25
C LEU A 507 37.92 -51.87 -5.68
N GLU A 508 38.18 -52.79 -6.61
CA GLU A 508 37.70 -52.74 -7.99
C GLU A 508 36.80 -53.94 -8.27
N VAL A 509 35.56 -53.70 -8.69
CA VAL A 509 34.64 -54.72 -9.19
C VAL A 509 34.42 -54.44 -10.67
N ALA A 510 35.02 -55.27 -11.53
CA ALA A 510 34.95 -55.17 -12.97
C ALA A 510 34.10 -56.30 -13.55
N ASP A 511 33.29 -55.98 -14.54
CA ASP A 511 32.44 -56.92 -15.26
C ASP A 511 32.60 -56.73 -16.77
N THR A 512 32.34 -57.78 -17.55
CA THR A 512 32.35 -57.73 -19.02
C THR A 512 30.94 -57.60 -19.59
N GLY A 513 30.04 -56.96 -18.84
CA GLY A 513 28.63 -56.85 -19.18
C GLY A 513 28.34 -55.77 -20.22
N VAL A 514 27.06 -55.39 -20.30
CA VAL A 514 26.51 -54.44 -21.27
C VAL A 514 27.09 -53.02 -21.22
N GLY A 515 27.83 -52.69 -20.17
CA GLY A 515 28.36 -51.35 -19.96
C GLY A 515 27.26 -50.31 -19.66
N ILE A 516 27.69 -49.07 -19.42
CA ILE A 516 26.86 -47.92 -19.05
C ILE A 516 27.20 -46.79 -20.01
N ALA A 517 26.17 -46.14 -20.55
CA ALA A 517 26.34 -45.04 -21.49
C ALA A 517 27.03 -43.83 -20.81
N PRO A 518 27.90 -43.08 -21.53
CA PRO A 518 28.65 -41.96 -20.95
C PRO A 518 27.76 -40.89 -20.30
N GLU A 519 26.56 -40.69 -20.84
CA GLU A 519 25.58 -39.71 -20.33
C GLU A 519 24.99 -40.14 -18.98
N GLU A 520 24.99 -41.44 -18.70
CA GLU A 520 24.34 -42.05 -17.53
C GLU A 520 25.33 -42.26 -16.37
N LEU A 521 26.64 -42.30 -16.66
CA LEU A 521 27.72 -42.46 -15.67
C LEU A 521 27.69 -41.44 -14.52
N PRO A 522 27.37 -40.15 -14.71
CA PRO A 522 27.24 -39.19 -13.60
C PRO A 522 26.09 -39.53 -12.65
N HIS A 523 25.04 -40.19 -13.15
CA HIS A 523 23.78 -40.38 -12.45
C HIS A 523 23.64 -41.77 -11.79
N VAL A 524 24.54 -42.73 -12.05
CA VAL A 524 24.43 -44.10 -11.50
C VAL A 524 24.48 -44.19 -9.97
N PHE A 525 24.99 -43.15 -9.29
CA PHE A 525 24.98 -43.05 -7.82
C PHE A 525 23.84 -42.17 -7.29
N GLU A 526 22.95 -41.66 -8.15
CA GLU A 526 21.76 -40.90 -7.74
C GLU A 526 20.65 -41.82 -7.22
N ARG A 527 19.80 -41.26 -6.36
CA ARG A 527 18.73 -42.00 -5.67
C ARG A 527 17.62 -42.35 -6.65
N PHE A 528 17.15 -43.60 -6.60
CA PHE A 528 16.09 -44.13 -7.48
C PHE A 528 16.43 -44.08 -8.98
N HIS A 529 17.68 -43.77 -9.31
CA HIS A 529 18.13 -43.66 -10.69
C HIS A 529 18.38 -45.04 -11.29
N ARG A 530 17.87 -45.24 -12.52
CA ARG A 530 18.02 -46.48 -13.28
C ARG A 530 18.28 -46.13 -14.73
N VAL A 531 19.29 -46.76 -15.32
CA VAL A 531 19.63 -46.58 -16.73
C VAL A 531 18.53 -47.20 -17.62
N PRO A 532 17.79 -46.42 -18.42
CA PRO A 532 16.71 -46.92 -19.27
C PRO A 532 17.23 -47.76 -20.44
N GLY A 533 16.51 -48.80 -20.86
CA GLY A 533 16.80 -49.54 -22.10
C GLY A 533 18.01 -50.48 -22.08
N VAL A 534 18.69 -50.65 -20.94
CA VAL A 534 19.83 -51.56 -20.80
C VAL A 534 19.36 -53.01 -20.69
N ARG A 535 19.88 -53.87 -21.57
CA ARG A 535 19.65 -55.31 -21.55
C ARG A 535 20.14 -55.86 -20.20
N SER A 536 19.24 -56.45 -19.42
CA SER A 536 19.55 -57.02 -18.10
C SER A 536 18.83 -58.35 -17.93
N ARG A 537 19.35 -59.23 -17.06
CA ARG A 537 18.73 -60.55 -16.82
C ARG A 537 17.30 -60.42 -16.24
N THR A 538 16.93 -59.26 -15.65
CA THR A 538 15.59 -58.90 -15.19
C THR A 538 15.38 -57.36 -15.16
N HIS A 539 14.18 -56.87 -15.53
CA HIS A 539 13.81 -55.43 -15.53
C HIS A 539 13.60 -54.81 -14.13
N GLU A 540 14.01 -55.47 -13.05
CA GLU A 540 13.59 -55.11 -11.70
C GLU A 540 14.79 -54.75 -10.81
N GLY A 541 14.88 -53.47 -10.41
CA GLY A 541 15.83 -52.95 -9.42
C GLY A 541 15.27 -51.65 -8.84
N THR A 542 15.58 -51.33 -7.58
CA THR A 542 15.02 -50.17 -6.87
C THR A 542 15.77 -48.85 -7.12
N GLY A 543 16.95 -48.90 -7.74
CA GLY A 543 17.80 -47.71 -7.95
C GLY A 543 18.43 -47.14 -6.67
N ILE A 544 18.39 -47.88 -5.56
CA ILE A 544 18.90 -47.42 -4.25
C ILE A 544 20.31 -47.97 -3.94
N GLY A 545 20.67 -49.13 -4.50
CA GLY A 545 21.87 -49.88 -4.11
C GLY A 545 23.19 -49.12 -4.31
N LEU A 546 23.40 -48.48 -5.45
CA LEU A 546 24.63 -47.71 -5.71
C LEU A 546 24.67 -46.40 -4.93
N ALA A 547 23.53 -45.71 -4.77
CA ALA A 547 23.45 -44.52 -3.92
C ALA A 547 23.83 -44.84 -2.47
N LEU A 548 23.36 -45.98 -1.94
CA LEU A 548 23.78 -46.48 -0.62
C LEU A 548 25.29 -46.77 -0.57
N VAL A 549 25.87 -47.37 -1.61
CA VAL A 549 27.33 -47.60 -1.69
C VAL A 549 28.10 -46.29 -1.56
N ARG A 550 27.68 -45.23 -2.26
CA ARG A 550 28.35 -43.92 -2.18
C ARG A 550 28.31 -43.35 -0.77
N GLU A 551 27.14 -43.28 -0.16
CA GLU A 551 26.94 -42.73 1.18
C GLU A 551 27.71 -43.52 2.26
N LEU A 552 27.70 -44.86 2.17
CA LEU A 552 28.48 -45.72 3.08
C LEU A 552 29.99 -45.49 2.92
N VAL A 553 30.49 -45.33 1.70
CA VAL A 553 31.92 -45.10 1.42
C VAL A 553 32.36 -43.70 1.86
N GLU A 554 31.52 -42.68 1.67
CA GLU A 554 31.78 -41.32 2.15
C GLU A 554 31.87 -41.26 3.68
N MET A 555 31.04 -42.03 4.40
CA MET A 555 31.20 -42.19 5.85
C MET A 555 32.54 -42.82 6.27
N HIS A 556 33.19 -43.58 5.39
CA HIS A 556 34.54 -44.11 5.64
C HIS A 556 35.65 -43.12 5.22
N GLY A 557 35.32 -41.86 4.92
CA GLY A 557 36.25 -40.87 4.36
C GLY A 557 36.80 -41.28 2.99
N GLY A 558 36.09 -42.18 2.30
CA GLY A 558 36.47 -42.74 1.01
C GLY A 558 35.71 -42.12 -0.16
N ARG A 559 35.95 -42.65 -1.36
CA ARG A 559 35.26 -42.25 -2.59
C ARG A 559 34.84 -43.46 -3.43
N ALA A 560 33.65 -43.39 -4.02
CA ALA A 560 33.15 -44.34 -5.01
C ALA A 560 33.12 -43.72 -6.41
N GLU A 561 33.59 -44.45 -7.42
CA GLU A 561 33.64 -44.04 -8.83
C GLU A 561 33.20 -45.19 -9.74
N ALA A 562 32.73 -44.88 -10.95
CA ALA A 562 32.41 -45.86 -11.98
C ALA A 562 33.08 -45.50 -13.31
N ARG A 563 33.60 -46.50 -14.01
CA ARG A 563 34.13 -46.39 -15.38
C ARG A 563 33.45 -47.45 -16.21
N SER A 564 32.94 -47.11 -17.39
CA SER A 564 32.24 -48.08 -18.21
C SER A 564 32.37 -47.75 -19.69
N VAL A 565 32.30 -48.79 -20.52
CA VAL A 565 32.22 -48.69 -21.97
C VAL A 565 31.06 -49.58 -22.41
N VAL A 566 30.13 -49.03 -23.20
CA VAL A 566 28.98 -49.78 -23.75
C VAL A 566 29.48 -51.02 -24.49
N ASP A 567 28.89 -52.18 -24.19
CA ASP A 567 29.28 -53.52 -24.67
C ASP A 567 30.73 -53.96 -24.36
N GLY A 568 31.47 -53.17 -23.57
CA GLY A 568 32.83 -53.46 -23.10
C GLY A 568 32.93 -53.72 -21.60
N GLY A 569 31.82 -53.60 -20.86
CA GLY A 569 31.74 -53.83 -19.42
C GLY A 569 31.91 -52.60 -18.53
N SER A 570 31.64 -52.77 -17.24
CA SER A 570 31.78 -51.70 -16.23
C SER A 570 32.83 -52.04 -15.17
N THR A 571 33.42 -51.03 -14.57
CA THR A 571 34.33 -51.13 -13.42
C THR A 571 33.94 -50.11 -12.37
N PHE A 572 33.51 -50.61 -11.22
CA PHE A 572 33.22 -49.80 -10.04
C PHE A 572 34.43 -49.81 -9.11
N VAL A 573 34.80 -48.64 -8.63
CA VAL A 573 36.01 -48.40 -7.84
C VAL A 573 35.61 -47.77 -6.52
N VAL A 574 35.99 -48.38 -5.41
CA VAL A 574 35.82 -47.85 -4.05
C VAL A 574 37.19 -47.67 -3.42
N THR A 575 37.49 -46.49 -2.90
CA THR A 575 38.78 -46.14 -2.29
C THR A 575 38.57 -45.70 -0.84
N VAL A 576 39.25 -46.33 0.11
CA VAL A 576 39.21 -46.00 1.55
C VAL A 576 40.63 -45.73 2.07
N PRO A 577 40.93 -44.60 2.73
CA PRO A 577 42.29 -44.30 3.19
C PRO A 577 42.77 -45.26 4.28
N PHE A 578 44.09 -45.48 4.36
CA PHE A 578 44.68 -46.17 5.53
C PHE A 578 44.72 -45.24 6.76
N GLY A 579 44.80 -45.82 7.96
CA GLY A 579 44.84 -45.08 9.22
C GLY A 579 43.46 -44.62 9.70
N THR A 580 43.43 -43.69 10.65
CA THR A 580 42.21 -43.24 11.34
C THR A 580 42.00 -41.73 11.32
N ALA A 581 42.95 -40.96 10.77
CA ALA A 581 42.93 -39.49 10.78
C ALA A 581 41.76 -38.87 10.00
N HIS A 582 41.15 -39.63 9.10
CA HIS A 582 39.98 -39.22 8.31
C HIS A 582 38.64 -39.63 8.96
N LEU A 583 38.69 -40.29 10.13
CA LEU A 583 37.53 -40.84 10.84
C LEU A 583 37.28 -40.07 12.15
N PRO A 584 36.03 -39.97 12.62
CA PRO A 584 35.71 -39.39 13.93
C PRO A 584 36.36 -40.19 15.06
N ALA A 585 37.17 -39.51 15.89
CA ALA A 585 37.98 -40.15 16.93
C ALA A 585 37.15 -40.88 18.01
N ASP A 586 35.90 -40.48 18.21
CA ASP A 586 34.93 -41.08 19.13
C ASP A 586 34.32 -42.41 18.64
N ARG A 587 34.53 -42.76 17.35
CA ARG A 587 33.92 -43.93 16.69
C ARG A 587 34.91 -45.01 16.27
N VAL A 588 36.19 -44.82 16.57
CA VAL A 588 37.26 -45.78 16.24
C VAL A 588 37.51 -46.68 17.45
N ALA A 589 37.35 -47.99 17.26
CA ALA A 589 37.59 -48.97 18.32
C ALA A 589 39.10 -49.17 18.56
N ALA A 590 39.53 -49.17 19.84
CA ALA A 590 40.88 -49.53 20.24
C ALA A 590 41.01 -51.06 20.38
N ASP A 591 41.95 -51.65 19.63
CA ASP A 591 42.32 -53.07 19.56
C ASP A 591 41.58 -54.06 20.48
N ALA A 592 40.61 -54.78 19.91
CA ALA A 592 40.16 -56.08 20.42
C ALA A 592 39.80 -57.00 19.23
N PRO A 593 40.19 -58.30 19.27
CA PRO A 593 39.75 -59.27 18.27
C PRO A 593 38.29 -59.66 18.55
N ALA A 594 37.35 -59.15 17.74
CA ALA A 594 35.96 -59.59 17.78
C ALA A 594 35.78 -60.88 16.95
N GLU A 595 35.08 -61.86 17.53
CA GLU A 595 34.71 -63.13 16.89
C GLU A 595 33.98 -62.92 15.54
N PRO A 596 34.09 -63.87 14.59
CA PRO A 596 33.46 -63.73 13.29
C PRO A 596 31.92 -63.75 13.39
N ALA A 597 31.29 -62.59 13.20
CA ALA A 597 29.85 -62.48 13.00
C ALA A 597 29.41 -63.25 11.73
N GLU A 598 28.29 -63.97 11.83
CA GLU A 598 27.74 -64.80 10.74
C GLU A 598 27.36 -63.95 9.50
N LEU A 599 27.78 -64.41 8.32
CA LEU A 599 27.54 -63.82 7.00
C LEU A 599 26.07 -63.98 6.53
N GLY A 600 25.11 -63.50 7.31
CA GLY A 600 23.68 -63.69 7.06
C GLY A 600 23.15 -62.99 5.81
N GLN A 601 23.62 -61.77 5.49
CA GLN A 601 23.15 -61.00 4.33
C GLN A 601 23.74 -61.49 3.01
N ALA A 602 24.97 -61.98 3.01
CA ALA A 602 25.61 -62.55 1.82
C ALA A 602 24.81 -63.71 1.20
N ARG A 603 24.17 -64.56 2.02
CA ARG A 603 23.34 -65.68 1.52
C ARG A 603 22.09 -65.22 0.78
N LEU A 604 21.44 -64.15 1.25
CA LEU A 604 20.24 -63.59 0.61
C LEU A 604 20.54 -63.01 -0.78
N PHE A 605 21.66 -62.30 -0.92
CA PHE A 605 22.09 -61.74 -2.21
C PHE A 605 22.55 -62.83 -3.20
N ALA A 606 23.26 -63.86 -2.73
CA ALA A 606 23.69 -64.97 -3.56
C ALA A 606 22.50 -65.84 -4.05
N ALA A 607 21.50 -66.06 -3.19
CA ALA A 607 20.27 -66.78 -3.55
C ALA A 607 19.46 -66.04 -4.62
N GLU A 608 19.25 -64.72 -4.48
CA GLU A 608 18.56 -63.91 -5.49
C GLU A 608 19.26 -63.96 -6.86
N THR A 609 20.59 -63.85 -6.86
CA THR A 609 21.40 -63.87 -8.08
C THR A 609 21.29 -65.21 -8.83
N ALA A 610 21.16 -66.32 -8.09
CA ALA A 610 21.01 -67.66 -8.66
C ALA A 610 19.64 -67.91 -9.32
N LEU A 611 18.63 -67.10 -9.00
CA LEU A 611 17.28 -67.24 -9.55
C LEU A 611 17.09 -66.58 -10.93
N TRP A 612 18.00 -65.70 -11.36
CA TRP A 612 17.91 -65.00 -12.65
C TRP A 612 18.36 -65.83 -13.87
N THR A 613 18.78 -67.08 -13.67
CA THR A 613 19.55 -67.84 -14.67
C THR A 613 18.83 -69.09 -15.22
N GLY A 614 17.52 -69.28 -15.00
CA GLY A 614 16.75 -70.45 -15.48
C GLY A 614 15.72 -70.13 -16.58
N THR A 615 15.66 -70.94 -17.65
CA THR A 615 14.78 -70.78 -18.83
C THR A 615 13.89 -72.02 -19.07
N PRO A 616 12.58 -71.88 -19.37
CA PRO A 616 11.81 -72.90 -20.11
C PRO A 616 11.25 -72.38 -21.47
N GLY A 617 11.15 -73.28 -22.46
CA GLY A 617 11.08 -73.00 -23.91
C GLY A 617 9.74 -72.54 -24.52
N GLN A 618 9.84 -72.05 -25.77
CA GLN A 618 8.78 -71.65 -26.72
C GLN A 618 8.50 -72.77 -27.74
N PRO A 619 7.29 -72.86 -28.35
CA PRO A 619 7.11 -72.42 -29.75
C PRO A 619 5.66 -71.88 -30.07
N ALA A 620 5.47 -70.76 -30.79
CA ALA A 620 5.41 -70.53 -32.25
C ALA A 620 4.03 -70.72 -32.94
N ALA A 621 3.51 -69.66 -33.58
CA ALA A 621 2.59 -69.61 -34.75
C ALA A 621 2.33 -68.11 -35.08
N GLY A 622 2.18 -67.58 -36.30
CA GLY A 622 1.94 -68.18 -37.62
C GLY A 622 0.57 -67.73 -38.19
N GLY A 623 0.57 -66.75 -39.11
CA GLY A 623 -0.35 -66.73 -40.26
C GLY A 623 -1.67 -65.92 -40.22
N THR A 624 -1.69 -64.84 -41.01
CA THR A 624 -2.67 -64.47 -42.07
C THR A 624 -4.18 -64.30 -41.80
N GLY A 625 -4.75 -63.22 -42.34
CA GLY A 625 -6.14 -63.22 -42.86
C GLY A 625 -6.84 -61.86 -42.90
N ALA A 626 -7.17 -61.38 -44.10
CA ALA A 626 -7.72 -60.05 -44.38
C ALA A 626 -9.26 -59.99 -44.46
N ALA A 627 -9.78 -58.77 -44.25
CA ALA A 627 -10.94 -58.11 -44.87
C ALA A 627 -12.38 -58.66 -44.70
N THR A 628 -13.33 -57.80 -44.32
CA THR A 628 -14.34 -57.15 -45.22
C THR A 628 -15.49 -56.48 -44.45
N GLY A 629 -16.00 -55.35 -44.98
CA GLY A 629 -17.43 -55.01 -44.94
C GLY A 629 -17.87 -53.77 -44.14
N SER A 630 -18.20 -52.69 -44.86
CA SER A 630 -18.97 -51.49 -44.44
C SER A 630 -20.43 -51.84 -44.05
N THR A 631 -21.27 -51.04 -43.37
CA THR A 631 -21.67 -49.62 -43.47
C THR A 631 -22.51 -49.21 -42.23
N GLY A 632 -22.46 -47.94 -41.78
CA GLY A 632 -23.50 -47.38 -40.90
C GLY A 632 -23.27 -45.96 -40.37
N GLY A 633 -23.95 -44.97 -40.98
CA GLY A 633 -24.43 -43.68 -40.41
C GLY A 633 -23.52 -42.85 -39.51
N GLU A 634 -23.05 -41.70 -40.02
CA GLU A 634 -22.39 -40.63 -39.27
C GLU A 634 -23.31 -40.07 -38.17
N ARG A 635 -23.17 -40.60 -36.94
CA ARG A 635 -23.40 -39.82 -35.72
C ARG A 635 -22.13 -38.99 -35.49
N ALA A 636 -22.27 -37.67 -35.36
CA ALA A 636 -21.17 -36.82 -34.93
C ALA A 636 -20.58 -37.38 -33.62
N ALA A 637 -19.30 -37.71 -33.62
CA ALA A 637 -18.63 -38.35 -32.48
C ALA A 637 -18.74 -37.45 -31.24
N ALA A 638 -19.05 -38.04 -30.08
CA ALA A 638 -19.31 -37.32 -28.83
C ALA A 638 -18.02 -36.86 -28.10
N GLY A 639 -16.91 -36.71 -28.82
CA GLY A 639 -15.58 -36.37 -28.29
C GLY A 639 -14.46 -37.27 -28.80
N ARG A 640 -13.21 -36.93 -28.43
CA ARG A 640 -11.97 -37.57 -28.90
C ARG A 640 -11.22 -38.23 -27.75
N ILE A 641 -10.91 -39.52 -27.87
CA ILE A 641 -10.28 -40.34 -26.82
C ILE A 641 -8.92 -40.86 -27.28
N LEU A 642 -7.90 -40.69 -26.45
CA LEU A 642 -6.57 -41.26 -26.64
C LEU A 642 -6.43 -42.58 -25.86
N VAL A 643 -5.98 -43.66 -26.50
CA VAL A 643 -5.79 -44.98 -25.88
C VAL A 643 -4.32 -45.39 -25.95
N ALA A 644 -3.68 -45.67 -24.81
CA ALA A 644 -2.30 -46.14 -24.70
C ALA A 644 -2.23 -47.48 -23.95
N ASP A 645 -1.67 -48.52 -24.56
CA ASP A 645 -1.44 -49.83 -23.90
C ASP A 645 -0.26 -50.49 -24.63
N ASP A 646 0.57 -51.33 -24.02
CA ASP A 646 1.74 -51.95 -24.67
C ASP A 646 1.45 -53.30 -25.32
N ASN A 647 0.35 -53.92 -24.90
CA ASN A 647 -0.16 -55.15 -25.46
C ASN A 647 -1.02 -54.86 -26.71
N ALA A 648 -0.52 -55.32 -27.86
CA ALA A 648 -1.17 -55.11 -29.16
C ALA A 648 -2.60 -55.67 -29.22
N ASP A 649 -2.82 -56.85 -28.63
CA ASP A 649 -4.12 -57.52 -28.65
C ASP A 649 -5.16 -56.76 -27.79
N LEU A 650 -4.71 -56.20 -26.67
CA LEU A 650 -5.56 -55.45 -25.77
C LEU A 650 -5.91 -54.06 -26.31
N ARG A 651 -4.95 -53.37 -26.95
CA ARG A 651 -5.20 -52.10 -27.67
C ARG A 651 -6.29 -52.22 -28.74
N GLU A 652 -6.22 -53.28 -29.55
CA GLU A 652 -7.18 -53.49 -30.64
C GLU A 652 -8.59 -53.77 -30.10
N HIS A 653 -8.67 -54.55 -29.01
CA HIS A 653 -9.92 -54.85 -28.34
C HIS A 653 -10.61 -53.60 -27.78
N VAL A 654 -9.87 -52.74 -27.08
CA VAL A 654 -10.38 -51.50 -26.48
C VAL A 654 -10.83 -50.49 -27.55
N SER A 655 -10.05 -50.34 -28.62
CA SER A 655 -10.35 -49.40 -29.71
C SER A 655 -11.69 -49.72 -30.40
N ARG A 656 -11.99 -51.02 -30.57
CA ARG A 656 -13.24 -51.50 -31.17
C ARG A 656 -14.47 -51.22 -30.30
N LEU A 657 -14.32 -51.28 -28.97
CA LEU A 657 -15.42 -51.05 -28.03
C LEU A 657 -15.86 -49.57 -27.98
N LEU A 658 -14.90 -48.64 -28.08
CA LEU A 658 -15.16 -47.20 -27.95
C LEU A 658 -15.47 -46.49 -29.28
N GLY A 659 -15.03 -47.04 -30.41
CA GLY A 659 -15.18 -46.44 -31.74
C GLY A 659 -16.63 -46.29 -32.24
N ALA A 660 -17.61 -46.83 -31.54
CA ALA A 660 -19.04 -46.65 -31.85
C ALA A 660 -19.63 -45.32 -31.34
N SER A 661 -18.93 -44.59 -30.47
CA SER A 661 -19.45 -43.36 -29.83
C SER A 661 -18.45 -42.19 -29.76
N TRP A 662 -17.15 -42.47 -29.85
CA TRP A 662 -16.08 -41.47 -29.83
C TRP A 662 -15.07 -41.69 -30.95
N GLU A 663 -14.34 -40.64 -31.32
CA GLU A 663 -13.16 -40.79 -32.17
C GLU A 663 -12.00 -41.32 -31.31
N VAL A 664 -11.49 -42.52 -31.64
CA VAL A 664 -10.45 -43.19 -30.85
C VAL A 664 -9.11 -43.14 -31.56
N VAL A 665 -8.08 -42.63 -30.87
CA VAL A 665 -6.69 -42.60 -31.33
C VAL A 665 -5.87 -43.53 -30.44
N ALA A 666 -5.32 -44.61 -31.00
CA ALA A 666 -4.57 -45.62 -30.23
C ALA A 666 -3.06 -45.56 -30.48
N VAL A 667 -2.26 -45.69 -29.42
CA VAL A 667 -0.79 -45.64 -29.44
C VAL A 667 -0.16 -46.77 -28.62
N PRO A 668 1.04 -47.24 -28.98
CA PRO A 668 1.64 -48.44 -28.36
C PRO A 668 2.37 -48.19 -27.03
N ASP A 669 2.53 -46.94 -26.60
CA ASP A 669 3.24 -46.61 -25.35
C ASP A 669 2.94 -45.17 -24.91
N GLY A 670 3.33 -44.84 -23.67
CA GLY A 670 3.05 -43.55 -23.07
C GLY A 670 3.79 -42.37 -23.69
N VAL A 671 4.94 -42.56 -24.35
CA VAL A 671 5.71 -41.43 -24.93
C VAL A 671 4.95 -40.83 -26.11
N GLU A 672 4.43 -41.68 -26.98
CA GLU A 672 3.63 -41.24 -28.12
C GLU A 672 2.27 -40.69 -27.65
N ALA A 673 1.72 -41.24 -26.56
CA ALA A 673 0.52 -40.71 -25.92
C ALA A 673 0.72 -39.28 -25.40
N LEU A 674 1.82 -39.02 -24.69
CA LEU A 674 2.16 -37.70 -24.17
C LEU A 674 2.35 -36.68 -25.31
N ARG A 675 3.07 -37.06 -26.37
CA ARG A 675 3.30 -36.20 -27.54
C ARG A 675 1.98 -35.76 -28.17
N LEU A 676 1.09 -36.71 -28.47
CA LEU A 676 -0.21 -36.42 -29.09
C LEU A 676 -1.14 -35.63 -28.18
N ALA A 677 -1.19 -35.95 -26.88
CA ALA A 677 -2.02 -35.25 -25.91
C ALA A 677 -1.63 -33.78 -25.74
N VAL A 678 -0.35 -33.44 -25.96
CA VAL A 678 0.15 -32.07 -25.93
C VAL A 678 -0.08 -31.32 -27.24
N GLU A 679 0.04 -31.99 -28.38
CA GLU A 679 -0.11 -31.39 -29.71
C GLU A 679 -1.58 -31.20 -30.11
N THR A 680 -2.48 -32.05 -29.62
CA THR A 680 -3.89 -32.06 -29.99
C THR A 680 -4.80 -32.23 -28.77
N PRO A 681 -5.96 -31.54 -28.71
CA PRO A 681 -6.88 -31.67 -27.60
C PRO A 681 -7.59 -33.03 -27.62
N PHE A 682 -7.72 -33.65 -26.46
CA PHE A 682 -8.51 -34.85 -26.21
C PHE A 682 -9.44 -34.63 -25.02
N ASP A 683 -10.61 -35.29 -25.07
CA ASP A 683 -11.62 -35.24 -24.02
C ASP A 683 -11.38 -36.29 -22.92
N LEU A 684 -10.57 -37.33 -23.21
CA LEU A 684 -10.16 -38.35 -22.24
C LEU A 684 -8.90 -39.10 -22.71
N VAL A 685 -8.04 -39.49 -21.77
CA VAL A 685 -6.90 -40.40 -21.99
C VAL A 685 -7.15 -41.71 -21.24
N LEU A 686 -7.15 -42.83 -21.96
CA LEU A 686 -7.25 -44.18 -21.40
C LEU A 686 -5.88 -44.85 -21.54
N THR A 687 -5.25 -45.24 -20.42
CA THR A 687 -3.88 -45.76 -20.46
C THR A 687 -3.68 -47.00 -19.60
N ASP A 688 -2.93 -47.98 -20.09
CA ASP A 688 -2.42 -49.07 -19.27
C ASP A 688 -1.44 -48.56 -18.23
N VAL A 689 -1.44 -49.16 -17.05
CA VAL A 689 -0.49 -48.87 -15.98
C VAL A 689 0.92 -49.32 -16.37
N MET A 690 1.05 -50.50 -16.97
CA MET A 690 2.34 -51.10 -17.28
C MET A 690 2.64 -50.98 -18.78
N MET A 691 3.46 -50.02 -19.18
CA MET A 691 3.90 -49.83 -20.56
C MET A 691 5.39 -49.50 -20.63
N PRO A 692 6.11 -49.85 -21.73
CA PRO A 692 7.51 -49.53 -21.90
C PRO A 692 7.71 -48.03 -22.18
N ARG A 693 8.92 -47.55 -21.87
CA ARG A 693 9.32 -46.13 -21.95
C ARG A 693 8.63 -45.25 -20.91
N LEU A 694 7.39 -44.86 -21.15
CA LEU A 694 6.58 -44.07 -20.22
C LEU A 694 5.40 -44.93 -19.77
N ASP A 695 5.40 -45.30 -18.50
CA ASP A 695 4.35 -46.10 -17.88
C ASP A 695 3.09 -45.26 -17.64
N GLY A 696 1.96 -45.90 -17.34
CA GLY A 696 0.67 -45.19 -17.18
C GLY A 696 0.68 -44.15 -16.08
N PHE A 697 1.40 -44.41 -14.98
CA PHE A 697 1.56 -43.44 -13.89
C PHE A 697 2.48 -42.26 -14.28
N GLY A 698 3.56 -42.52 -15.02
CA GLY A 698 4.43 -41.49 -15.58
C GLY A 698 3.71 -40.63 -16.61
N LEU A 699 2.86 -41.23 -17.44
CA LEU A 699 2.00 -40.51 -18.36
C LEU A 699 0.99 -39.63 -17.61
N VAL A 700 0.30 -40.16 -16.59
CA VAL A 700 -0.58 -39.36 -15.72
C VAL A 700 0.19 -38.18 -15.12
N THR A 701 1.38 -38.44 -14.54
CA THR A 701 2.20 -37.40 -13.92
C THR A 701 2.61 -36.33 -14.93
N ALA A 702 3.06 -36.73 -16.12
CA ALA A 702 3.48 -35.81 -17.18
C ALA A 702 2.30 -34.96 -17.70
N LEU A 703 1.13 -35.57 -17.90
CA LEU A 703 -0.08 -34.85 -18.30
C LEU A 703 -0.58 -33.92 -17.19
N ARG A 704 -0.48 -34.32 -15.92
CA ARG A 704 -0.81 -33.47 -14.77
C ARG A 704 0.19 -32.33 -14.56
N ALA A 705 1.43 -32.50 -14.98
CA ALA A 705 2.47 -31.47 -14.93
C ALA A 705 2.31 -30.39 -16.01
N ASP A 706 1.77 -30.72 -17.20
CA ASP A 706 1.57 -29.73 -18.27
C ASP A 706 0.25 -28.94 -18.06
N PRO A 707 0.30 -27.59 -17.97
CA PRO A 707 -0.88 -26.75 -17.78
C PRO A 707 -1.99 -26.92 -18.83
N ARG A 708 -1.63 -27.38 -20.04
CA ARG A 708 -2.55 -27.59 -21.18
C ARG A 708 -3.29 -28.91 -21.10
N THR A 709 -2.74 -29.93 -20.43
CA THR A 709 -3.33 -31.28 -20.38
C THR A 709 -3.73 -31.72 -18.97
N ARG A 710 -3.31 -31.00 -17.92
CA ARG A 710 -3.59 -31.35 -16.52
C ARG A 710 -5.05 -31.48 -16.12
N HIS A 711 -5.96 -30.96 -16.94
CA HIS A 711 -7.41 -30.99 -16.70
C HIS A 711 -8.13 -32.05 -17.55
N VAL A 712 -7.43 -32.71 -18.48
CA VAL A 712 -7.98 -33.79 -19.31
C VAL A 712 -8.22 -35.02 -18.42
N PRO A 713 -9.42 -35.62 -18.44
CA PRO A 713 -9.69 -36.86 -17.71
C PRO A 713 -8.76 -38.01 -18.08
N ILE A 714 -8.23 -38.74 -17.10
CA ILE A 714 -7.34 -39.90 -17.33
C ILE A 714 -7.89 -41.14 -16.63
N VAL A 715 -8.10 -42.23 -17.37
CA VAL A 715 -8.55 -43.52 -16.84
C VAL A 715 -7.45 -44.56 -17.00
N LEU A 716 -7.10 -45.23 -15.90
CA LEU A 716 -6.06 -46.25 -15.88
C LEU A 716 -6.64 -47.66 -16.05
N LEU A 717 -6.06 -48.45 -16.96
CA LEU A 717 -6.32 -49.89 -17.08
C LEU A 717 -5.19 -50.64 -16.35
N SER A 718 -5.48 -51.68 -15.56
CA SER A 718 -4.43 -52.38 -14.79
C SER A 718 -4.71 -53.85 -14.53
N ALA A 719 -3.68 -54.68 -14.50
CA ALA A 719 -3.78 -56.14 -14.31
C ALA A 719 -4.08 -56.63 -12.88
N ARG A 720 -4.22 -55.74 -11.89
CA ARG A 720 -4.36 -56.13 -10.47
C ARG A 720 -5.71 -55.70 -9.87
N ALA A 721 -6.45 -56.69 -9.37
CA ALA A 721 -7.66 -56.49 -8.59
C ALA A 721 -7.30 -56.20 -7.12
N GLY A 722 -7.13 -54.93 -6.77
CA GLY A 722 -6.88 -54.50 -5.39
C GLY A 722 -7.14 -53.02 -5.16
N SER A 723 -7.78 -52.69 -4.04
CA SER A 723 -8.15 -51.31 -3.67
C SER A 723 -6.94 -50.37 -3.54
N ALA A 724 -5.74 -50.87 -3.21
CA ALA A 724 -4.54 -50.07 -3.02
C ALA A 724 -3.97 -49.47 -4.32
N GLU A 725 -4.08 -50.15 -5.47
CA GLU A 725 -3.60 -49.62 -6.75
C GLU A 725 -4.62 -48.72 -7.44
N ALA A 726 -5.91 -48.98 -7.24
CA ALA A 726 -6.95 -48.00 -7.56
C ALA A 726 -6.72 -46.70 -6.77
N VAL A 727 -6.38 -46.81 -5.48
CA VAL A 727 -6.00 -45.66 -4.63
C VAL A 727 -4.71 -45.01 -5.10
N ALA A 728 -3.68 -45.77 -5.49
CA ALA A 728 -2.43 -45.21 -6.00
C ALA A 728 -2.62 -44.48 -7.35
N GLY A 729 -3.43 -45.02 -8.26
CA GLY A 729 -3.75 -44.37 -9.53
C GLY A 729 -4.55 -43.10 -9.36
N LEU A 730 -5.56 -43.11 -8.48
CA LEU A 730 -6.28 -41.90 -8.09
C LEU A 730 -5.36 -40.90 -7.36
N ALA A 731 -4.41 -41.37 -6.56
CA ALA A 731 -3.44 -40.53 -5.84
C ALA A 731 -2.38 -39.88 -6.75
N VAL A 732 -1.98 -40.55 -7.84
CA VAL A 732 -1.09 -40.02 -8.89
C VAL A 732 -1.84 -39.02 -9.78
N GLY A 733 -3.16 -38.97 -9.68
CA GLY A 733 -4.02 -37.98 -10.32
C GLY A 733 -4.82 -38.51 -11.50
N ALA A 734 -4.94 -39.83 -11.69
CA ALA A 734 -5.95 -40.38 -12.58
C ALA A 734 -7.36 -40.12 -12.03
N ASP A 735 -8.34 -39.99 -12.90
CA ASP A 735 -9.73 -39.69 -12.53
C ASP A 735 -10.54 -40.95 -12.24
N ASP A 736 -10.15 -42.05 -12.88
CA ASP A 736 -10.77 -43.35 -12.67
C ASP A 736 -9.79 -44.48 -12.99
N TYR A 737 -10.17 -45.70 -12.61
CA TYR A 737 -9.36 -46.89 -12.75
C TYR A 737 -10.23 -48.11 -13.03
N LEU A 738 -9.75 -48.99 -13.90
CA LEU A 738 -10.42 -50.22 -14.32
C LEU A 738 -9.47 -51.42 -14.30
N THR A 739 -9.86 -52.46 -13.56
CA THR A 739 -9.06 -53.70 -13.41
C THR A 739 -9.28 -54.65 -14.57
N LYS A 740 -8.20 -55.15 -15.16
CA LYS A 740 -8.18 -56.25 -16.13
C LYS A 740 -8.28 -57.59 -15.37
N PRO A 741 -9.14 -58.52 -15.80
CA PRO A 741 -10.07 -58.43 -16.94
C PRO A 741 -11.32 -57.59 -16.61
N PHE A 742 -11.76 -56.75 -17.56
CA PHE A 742 -12.93 -55.88 -17.44
C PHE A 742 -14.03 -56.22 -18.47
N SER A 743 -15.27 -55.79 -18.21
CA SER A 743 -16.37 -55.91 -19.18
C SER A 743 -16.44 -54.68 -20.11
N GLY A 744 -16.91 -54.87 -21.35
CA GLY A 744 -17.04 -53.79 -22.33
C GLY A 744 -18.06 -52.71 -21.94
N GLU A 745 -19.16 -53.11 -21.29
CA GLU A 745 -20.18 -52.17 -20.80
C GLU A 745 -19.65 -51.30 -19.65
N GLU A 746 -18.85 -51.87 -18.75
CA GLU A 746 -18.21 -51.13 -17.65
C GLU A 746 -17.22 -50.08 -18.16
N LEU A 747 -16.43 -50.42 -19.18
CA LEU A 747 -15.49 -49.48 -19.80
C LEU A 747 -16.22 -48.29 -20.43
N ILE A 748 -17.30 -48.53 -21.20
CA ILE A 748 -18.07 -47.46 -21.87
C ILE A 748 -18.72 -46.52 -20.84
N ALA A 749 -19.28 -47.08 -19.76
CA ALA A 749 -19.91 -46.28 -18.71
C ALA A 749 -18.92 -45.37 -17.99
N ARG A 750 -17.73 -45.89 -17.63
CA ARG A 750 -16.67 -45.09 -16.97
C ARG A 750 -16.12 -44.00 -17.87
N VAL A 751 -15.90 -44.29 -19.15
CA VAL A 751 -15.43 -43.31 -20.12
C VAL A 751 -16.43 -42.15 -20.26
N ARG A 752 -17.73 -42.46 -20.40
CA ARG A 752 -18.78 -41.42 -20.55
C ARG A 752 -18.84 -40.47 -19.35
N ALA A 753 -18.85 -41.02 -18.13
CA ALA A 753 -18.92 -40.21 -16.91
C ALA A 753 -17.72 -39.27 -16.76
N ASN A 754 -16.52 -39.74 -17.11
CA ASN A 754 -15.29 -38.95 -17.00
C ASN A 754 -15.19 -37.84 -18.05
N VAL A 755 -15.69 -38.06 -19.28
CA VAL A 755 -15.77 -37.01 -20.32
C VAL A 755 -16.70 -35.87 -19.87
N GLU A 756 -17.89 -36.18 -19.36
CA GLU A 756 -18.84 -35.17 -18.86
C GLU A 756 -18.26 -34.37 -17.67
N LEU A 757 -17.60 -35.04 -16.72
CA LEU A 757 -16.94 -34.40 -15.58
C LEU A 757 -15.74 -33.53 -15.98
N GLY A 758 -14.97 -33.94 -16.99
CA GLY A 758 -13.84 -33.19 -17.52
C GLY A 758 -14.23 -31.84 -18.11
N GLN A 759 -15.34 -31.82 -18.88
CA GLN A 759 -15.87 -30.60 -19.48
C GLN A 759 -16.33 -29.59 -18.43
N LEU A 760 -17.00 -30.05 -17.35
CA LEU A 760 -17.44 -29.21 -16.24
C LEU A 760 -16.25 -28.61 -15.46
N ARG A 761 -15.21 -29.41 -15.18
CA ARG A 761 -13.99 -28.95 -14.51
C ARG A 761 -13.24 -27.90 -15.33
N GLY A 762 -13.17 -28.07 -16.65
CA GLY A 762 -12.55 -27.08 -17.55
C GLY A 762 -13.23 -25.71 -17.48
N GLN A 763 -14.56 -25.66 -17.37
CA GLN A 763 -15.30 -24.41 -17.18
C GLN A 763 -15.01 -23.74 -15.83
N ILE A 764 -14.96 -24.52 -14.74
CA ILE A 764 -14.66 -24.00 -13.40
C ILE A 764 -13.24 -23.41 -13.33
N ILE A 765 -12.23 -24.09 -13.89
CA ILE A 765 -10.84 -23.62 -13.88
C ILE A 765 -10.67 -22.29 -14.62
N ARG A 766 -11.35 -22.10 -15.75
CA ARG A 766 -11.32 -20.83 -16.49
C ARG A 766 -11.89 -19.68 -15.67
N ARG A 767 -13.00 -19.91 -14.96
CA ARG A 767 -13.63 -18.90 -14.08
C ARG A 767 -12.76 -18.57 -12.86
N LEU A 768 -12.14 -19.56 -12.23
CA LEU A 768 -11.24 -19.33 -11.09
C LEU A 768 -10.01 -18.51 -11.49
N ARG A 769 -9.44 -18.75 -12.67
CA ARG A 769 -8.33 -17.92 -13.19
C ARG A 769 -8.78 -16.46 -13.43
N ALA A 770 -9.93 -16.27 -14.07
CA ALA A 770 -10.47 -14.93 -14.31
C ALA A 770 -10.73 -14.15 -13.00
N LEU A 771 -11.21 -14.83 -11.95
CA LEU A 771 -11.34 -14.23 -10.61
C LEU A 771 -10.01 -13.89 -9.96
N ALA A 772 -9.00 -14.76 -10.08
CA ALA A 772 -7.67 -14.51 -9.54
C ALA A 772 -7.00 -13.29 -10.21
N ASP A 773 -7.10 -13.20 -11.54
CA ASP A 773 -6.59 -12.05 -12.30
C ASP A 773 -7.31 -10.75 -11.91
N ALA A 774 -8.64 -10.82 -11.73
CA ALA A 774 -9.42 -9.69 -11.25
C ALA A 774 -9.01 -9.28 -9.83
N ALA A 775 -8.78 -10.22 -8.92
CA ALA A 775 -8.34 -9.94 -7.56
C ALA A 775 -6.98 -9.22 -7.53
N VAL A 776 -6.03 -9.65 -8.38
CA VAL A 776 -4.72 -8.97 -8.52
C VAL A 776 -4.91 -7.54 -9.03
N ALA A 777 -5.68 -7.35 -10.11
CA ALA A 777 -5.91 -6.04 -10.70
C ALA A 777 -6.62 -5.08 -9.73
N VAL A 778 -7.66 -5.55 -9.04
CA VAL A 778 -8.41 -4.78 -8.04
C VAL A 778 -7.49 -4.36 -6.89
N ASN A 779 -6.62 -5.25 -6.40
CA ASN A 779 -5.68 -4.92 -5.33
C ASN A 779 -4.62 -3.87 -5.71
N THR A 780 -4.36 -3.67 -7.01
CA THR A 780 -3.43 -2.64 -7.48
C THR A 780 -4.06 -1.26 -7.68
N ALA A 781 -5.38 -1.18 -7.85
CA ALA A 781 -6.11 0.07 -8.06
C ALA A 781 -6.15 0.91 -6.78
N ARG A 782 -5.84 2.20 -6.81
CA ARG A 782 -5.73 3.08 -5.62
C ARG A 782 -6.92 4.00 -5.42
N THR A 783 -7.52 4.45 -6.52
CA THR A 783 -8.63 5.41 -6.48
C THR A 783 -9.97 4.72 -6.71
N THR A 784 -11.05 5.36 -6.27
CA THR A 784 -12.42 4.92 -6.49
C THR A 784 -12.69 4.69 -7.99
N ALA A 785 -12.21 5.59 -8.84
CA ALA A 785 -12.40 5.49 -10.29
C ALA A 785 -11.68 4.29 -10.92
N GLU A 786 -10.43 4.02 -10.53
CA GLU A 786 -9.68 2.86 -11.01
C GLU A 786 -10.31 1.55 -10.58
N VAL A 787 -10.77 1.46 -9.32
CA VAL A 787 -11.43 0.26 -8.79
C VAL A 787 -12.69 -0.05 -9.61
N LEU A 788 -13.53 0.95 -9.90
CA LEU A 788 -14.73 0.78 -10.72
C LEU A 788 -14.39 0.39 -12.17
N GLN A 789 -13.32 0.95 -12.74
CA GLN A 789 -12.86 0.61 -14.09
C GLN A 789 -12.41 -0.85 -14.19
N VAL A 790 -11.58 -1.30 -13.24
CA VAL A 790 -11.10 -2.68 -13.17
C VAL A 790 -12.29 -3.62 -12.95
N ALA A 791 -13.18 -3.29 -12.02
CA ALA A 791 -14.39 -4.06 -11.74
C ALA A 791 -15.23 -4.29 -13.00
N ALA A 792 -15.55 -3.22 -13.73
CA ALA A 792 -16.39 -3.29 -14.92
C ALA A 792 -15.74 -4.11 -16.05
N ARG A 793 -14.43 -3.97 -16.29
CA ARG A 793 -13.71 -4.73 -17.33
C ARG A 793 -13.66 -6.23 -17.03
N HIS A 794 -13.34 -6.60 -15.79
CA HIS A 794 -13.26 -8.02 -15.43
C HIS A 794 -14.65 -8.66 -15.37
N ALA A 795 -15.67 -7.93 -14.90
CA ALA A 795 -17.05 -8.40 -14.94
C ALA A 795 -17.55 -8.64 -16.38
N LEU A 796 -17.15 -7.77 -17.33
CA LEU A 796 -17.50 -7.93 -18.76
C LEU A 796 -17.00 -9.26 -19.32
N GLY A 797 -15.72 -9.59 -19.10
CA GLY A 797 -15.14 -10.85 -19.58
C GLY A 797 -15.63 -12.09 -18.83
N LEU A 798 -15.94 -11.95 -17.54
CA LEU A 798 -16.32 -13.07 -16.69
C LEU A 798 -17.78 -13.53 -16.91
N ALA A 799 -18.64 -12.61 -17.32
CA ALA A 799 -20.03 -12.86 -17.67
C ALA A 799 -20.28 -12.96 -19.19
N GLU A 800 -19.25 -12.79 -20.02
CA GLU A 800 -19.40 -12.63 -21.49
C GLU A 800 -20.49 -11.61 -21.83
N ALA A 801 -20.55 -10.53 -21.06
CA ALA A 801 -21.64 -9.57 -21.08
C ALA A 801 -21.52 -8.60 -22.25
N VAL A 802 -22.66 -8.09 -22.73
CA VAL A 802 -22.71 -7.01 -23.72
C VAL A 802 -22.30 -5.68 -23.09
N ARG A 803 -22.69 -5.48 -21.83
CA ARG A 803 -22.49 -4.21 -21.14
C ARG A 803 -22.37 -4.43 -19.65
N VAL A 804 -21.48 -3.65 -19.01
CA VAL A 804 -21.35 -3.59 -17.55
C VAL A 804 -21.24 -2.14 -17.11
N VAL A 805 -21.95 -1.79 -16.04
CA VAL A 805 -21.88 -0.49 -15.39
C VAL A 805 -21.54 -0.69 -13.92
N ALA A 806 -20.47 -0.05 -13.45
CA ALA A 806 -20.09 -0.02 -12.04
C ALA A 806 -20.25 1.41 -11.50
N THR A 807 -20.91 1.57 -10.37
CA THR A 807 -21.14 2.87 -9.73
C THR A 807 -20.79 2.83 -8.26
N ALA A 808 -20.29 3.96 -7.75
CA ALA A 808 -20.10 4.25 -6.34
C ALA A 808 -20.41 5.73 -6.09
N THR A 809 -20.48 6.16 -4.83
CA THR A 809 -20.75 7.56 -4.48
C THR A 809 -19.78 8.50 -5.21
N GLY A 810 -20.31 9.34 -6.11
CA GLY A 810 -19.53 10.32 -6.87
C GLY A 810 -18.76 9.78 -8.09
N ALA A 811 -18.84 8.49 -8.42
CA ALA A 811 -18.10 7.88 -9.53
C ALA A 811 -18.90 6.82 -10.29
N ARG A 812 -18.70 6.76 -11.61
CA ARG A 812 -19.34 5.77 -12.50
C ARG A 812 -18.37 5.37 -13.61
N TYR A 813 -18.32 4.08 -13.90
CA TYR A 813 -17.60 3.56 -15.06
C TYR A 813 -18.49 2.58 -15.85
N GLU A 814 -18.33 2.57 -17.16
CA GLU A 814 -19.09 1.74 -18.08
C GLU A 814 -18.15 1.03 -19.05
N ALA A 815 -18.36 -0.28 -19.24
CA ALA A 815 -17.62 -1.13 -20.17
C ALA A 815 -18.59 -1.78 -21.17
N ASP A 816 -18.21 -1.79 -22.44
CA ASP A 816 -19.01 -2.30 -23.56
C ASP A 816 -18.27 -3.46 -24.24
N GLY A 817 -18.97 -4.58 -24.42
CA GLY A 817 -18.49 -5.82 -25.05
C GLY A 817 -19.02 -6.03 -26.47
N GLY A 818 -19.93 -5.16 -26.94
CA GLY A 818 -20.54 -5.24 -28.27
C GLY A 818 -21.75 -6.19 -28.35
N GLY A 819 -22.76 -5.81 -29.15
CA GLY A 819 -24.01 -6.56 -29.33
C GLY A 819 -25.26 -5.77 -28.92
N THR A 820 -26.45 -6.34 -29.11
CA THR A 820 -27.72 -5.73 -28.65
C THR A 820 -28.00 -6.15 -27.21
N ALA A 821 -27.88 -5.22 -26.27
CA ALA A 821 -28.20 -5.44 -24.86
C ALA A 821 -29.71 -5.51 -24.63
N ALA A 822 -30.12 -6.33 -23.67
CA ALA A 822 -31.50 -6.32 -23.15
C ALA A 822 -31.82 -4.98 -22.45
N VAL A 823 -33.12 -4.65 -22.34
CA VAL A 823 -33.57 -3.40 -21.70
C VAL A 823 -33.24 -3.39 -20.21
N GLU A 824 -33.36 -4.53 -19.53
CA GLU A 824 -33.05 -4.70 -18.11
C GLU A 824 -31.73 -5.44 -17.90
N PRO A 825 -30.97 -5.11 -16.83
CA PRO A 825 -29.76 -5.82 -16.48
C PRO A 825 -30.08 -7.26 -16.06
N SER A 826 -29.30 -8.20 -16.58
CA SER A 826 -29.38 -9.63 -16.23
C SER A 826 -28.92 -9.89 -14.79
N ALA A 827 -28.04 -9.06 -14.25
CA ALA A 827 -27.63 -9.11 -12.84
C ALA A 827 -27.37 -7.71 -12.29
N VAL A 828 -27.77 -7.50 -11.03
CA VAL A 828 -27.46 -6.30 -10.23
C VAL A 828 -26.89 -6.77 -8.90
N LEU A 829 -25.64 -6.40 -8.63
CA LEU A 829 -24.88 -6.88 -7.49
C LEU A 829 -24.41 -5.69 -6.63
N PRO A 830 -24.66 -5.69 -5.31
CA PRO A 830 -24.16 -4.63 -4.44
C PRO A 830 -22.64 -4.77 -4.25
N LEU A 831 -21.93 -3.64 -4.31
CA LEU A 831 -20.53 -3.55 -3.90
C LEU A 831 -20.51 -3.25 -2.40
N THR A 832 -20.37 -4.30 -1.59
CA THR A 832 -20.44 -4.20 -0.12
C THR A 832 -19.05 -4.06 0.48
N GLY A 833 -18.87 -3.08 1.35
CA GLY A 833 -17.65 -2.93 2.15
C GLY A 833 -17.56 -3.99 3.25
N SER A 834 -16.52 -3.90 4.07
CA SER A 834 -16.17 -4.89 5.09
C SER A 834 -17.17 -4.97 6.25
N ALA A 835 -17.93 -3.90 6.52
CA ALA A 835 -19.01 -3.85 7.53
C ALA A 835 -20.42 -4.08 6.94
N GLY A 836 -20.49 -4.53 5.69
CA GLY A 836 -21.74 -4.93 5.01
C GLY A 836 -22.56 -3.77 4.44
N GLU A 837 -22.07 -2.53 4.54
CA GLU A 837 -22.65 -1.35 3.90
C GLU A 837 -22.48 -1.40 2.37
N THR A 838 -23.51 -0.95 1.65
CA THR A 838 -23.47 -0.86 0.19
C THR A 838 -22.75 0.42 -0.22
N LEU A 839 -21.54 0.30 -0.75
CA LEU A 839 -20.70 1.40 -1.23
C LEU A 839 -20.96 1.75 -2.70
N GLY A 840 -21.60 0.84 -3.43
CA GLY A 840 -21.86 0.97 -4.85
C GLY A 840 -22.64 -0.23 -5.41
N GLU A 841 -22.77 -0.29 -6.72
CA GLU A 841 -23.43 -1.40 -7.42
C GLU A 841 -22.70 -1.75 -8.73
N LEU A 842 -22.80 -3.02 -9.12
CA LEU A 842 -22.33 -3.57 -10.38
C LEU A 842 -23.54 -4.12 -11.15
N ARG A 843 -23.83 -3.52 -12.31
CA ARG A 843 -24.93 -3.91 -13.19
C ARG A 843 -24.38 -4.57 -14.45
N VAL A 844 -24.91 -5.73 -14.81
CA VAL A 844 -24.42 -6.57 -15.92
C VAL A 844 -25.58 -6.89 -16.87
N TRP A 845 -25.36 -6.73 -18.18
CA TRP A 845 -26.32 -7.08 -19.24
C TRP A 845 -25.75 -8.20 -20.11
N GLY A 846 -26.37 -9.38 -20.06
CA GLY A 846 -26.02 -10.54 -20.89
C GLY A 846 -26.70 -10.53 -22.27
N HIS A 847 -26.47 -11.58 -23.07
CA HIS A 847 -27.17 -11.82 -24.34
C HIS A 847 -28.61 -12.28 -24.11
N ALA A 848 -29.53 -11.91 -25.02
CA ALA A 848 -30.96 -12.15 -24.87
C ALA A 848 -31.39 -13.63 -24.89
N GLU A 849 -30.52 -14.56 -25.30
CA GLU A 849 -30.83 -15.98 -25.50
C GLU A 849 -30.34 -16.92 -24.37
N ASP A 850 -29.48 -16.46 -23.45
CA ASP A 850 -28.89 -17.29 -22.38
C ASP A 850 -29.58 -17.05 -21.02
N ALA A 851 -30.69 -17.76 -20.77
CA ALA A 851 -31.49 -17.65 -19.55
C ALA A 851 -31.03 -18.57 -18.39
N ALA A 852 -29.89 -19.26 -18.50
CA ALA A 852 -29.36 -20.11 -17.44
C ALA A 852 -27.94 -19.66 -17.05
N ASP A 853 -27.80 -18.96 -15.91
CA ASP A 853 -26.59 -18.24 -15.52
C ASP A 853 -25.77 -18.95 -14.41
N PRO A 854 -24.82 -19.85 -14.75
CA PRO A 854 -23.80 -20.34 -13.81
C PRO A 854 -22.64 -19.34 -13.57
N GLY A 855 -22.69 -18.12 -14.10
CA GLY A 855 -21.73 -17.02 -13.88
C GLY A 855 -22.05 -16.11 -12.68
N HIS A 856 -23.30 -16.11 -12.22
CA HIS A 856 -23.77 -15.29 -11.09
C HIS A 856 -22.92 -15.43 -9.81
N ALA A 857 -22.51 -16.66 -9.46
CA ALA A 857 -21.70 -16.91 -8.27
C ALA A 857 -20.33 -16.23 -8.32
N ALA A 858 -19.69 -16.24 -9.49
CA ALA A 858 -18.37 -15.64 -9.67
C ALA A 858 -18.47 -14.10 -9.76
N LEU A 859 -19.52 -13.56 -10.38
CA LEU A 859 -19.81 -12.12 -10.32
C LEU A 859 -20.05 -11.63 -8.89
N THR A 860 -20.76 -12.41 -8.06
CA THR A 860 -20.96 -12.07 -6.63
C THR A 860 -19.64 -12.04 -5.85
N GLN A 861 -18.70 -12.95 -6.14
CA GLN A 861 -17.36 -12.92 -5.52
C GLN A 861 -16.55 -11.70 -5.98
N LEU A 862 -16.61 -11.35 -7.27
CA LEU A 862 -15.98 -10.14 -7.78
C LEU A 862 -16.57 -8.88 -7.12
N ALA A 863 -17.89 -8.78 -6.99
CA ALA A 863 -18.55 -7.65 -6.34
C ALA A 863 -18.12 -7.47 -4.87
N ARG A 864 -17.92 -8.57 -4.13
CA ARG A 864 -17.36 -8.53 -2.76
C ARG A 864 -15.91 -8.04 -2.73
N LEU A 865 -15.05 -8.57 -3.60
CA LEU A 865 -13.65 -8.14 -3.70
C LEU A 865 -13.54 -6.65 -4.03
N VAL A 866 -14.36 -6.19 -4.99
CA VAL A 866 -14.43 -4.79 -5.40
C VAL A 866 -14.96 -3.92 -4.26
N GLY A 867 -15.98 -4.34 -3.52
CA GLY A 867 -16.53 -3.60 -2.38
C GLY A 867 -15.49 -3.35 -1.28
N VAL A 868 -14.75 -4.38 -0.88
CA VAL A 868 -13.63 -4.23 0.09
C VAL A 868 -12.55 -3.28 -0.43
N ARG A 869 -12.21 -3.35 -1.72
CA ARG A 869 -11.20 -2.45 -2.28
C ARG A 869 -11.70 -1.01 -2.38
N LEU A 870 -12.96 -0.83 -2.73
CA LEU A 870 -13.62 0.46 -2.85
C LEU A 870 -13.63 1.19 -1.50
N GLU A 871 -13.88 0.49 -0.39
CA GLU A 871 -13.78 1.02 0.97
C GLU A 871 -12.37 1.56 1.26
N ASN A 872 -11.34 0.77 0.96
CA ASN A 872 -9.95 1.17 1.14
C ASN A 872 -9.55 2.36 0.25
N ALA A 873 -10.06 2.42 -0.99
CA ALA A 873 -9.83 3.53 -1.90
C ALA A 873 -10.48 4.83 -1.41
N GLN A 874 -11.72 4.77 -0.91
CA GLN A 874 -12.41 5.91 -0.31
C GLN A 874 -11.70 6.41 0.96
N LEU A 875 -11.21 5.49 1.80
CA LEU A 875 -10.42 5.82 2.98
C LEU A 875 -9.12 6.54 2.61
N TYR A 876 -8.38 6.01 1.64
CA TYR A 876 -7.17 6.63 1.11
C TYR A 876 -7.44 8.04 0.56
N GLU A 877 -8.50 8.22 -0.22
CA GLU A 877 -8.92 9.52 -0.74
C GLU A 877 -9.33 10.49 0.37
N ALA A 878 -9.98 10.02 1.43
CA ALA A 878 -10.33 10.83 2.59
C ALA A 878 -9.09 11.28 3.38
N GLU A 879 -8.16 10.37 3.68
CA GLU A 879 -6.88 10.69 4.32
C GLU A 879 -6.08 11.70 3.50
N HIS A 880 -6.04 11.53 2.17
CA HIS A 880 -5.38 12.47 1.27
C HIS A 880 -6.03 13.86 1.30
N ARG A 881 -7.36 13.96 1.25
CA ARG A 881 -8.07 15.26 1.38
C ARG A 881 -7.72 15.97 2.69
N ILE A 882 -7.71 15.23 3.79
CA ILE A 882 -7.40 15.77 5.13
C ILE A 882 -5.96 16.29 5.17
N ALA A 883 -5.00 15.51 4.68
CA ALA A 883 -3.60 15.91 4.63
C ALA A 883 -3.40 17.17 3.78
N THR A 884 -4.07 17.28 2.63
CA THR A 884 -3.93 18.43 1.72
C THR A 884 -4.55 19.68 2.36
N THR A 885 -5.64 19.50 3.10
CA THR A 885 -6.28 20.58 3.85
C THR A 885 -5.39 21.08 4.99
N LEU A 886 -4.75 20.17 5.73
CA LEU A 886 -3.75 20.49 6.75
C LEU A 886 -2.56 21.27 6.18
N GLN A 887 -2.01 20.82 5.07
CA GLN A 887 -0.86 21.47 4.46
C GLN A 887 -1.19 22.90 4.00
N HIS A 888 -2.36 23.09 3.36
CA HIS A 888 -2.83 24.42 2.97
C HIS A 888 -3.21 25.32 4.15
N SER A 889 -3.67 24.76 5.28
CA SER A 889 -3.98 25.54 6.48
C SER A 889 -2.70 25.95 7.21
N LEU A 890 -1.67 25.11 7.15
CA LEU A 890 -0.39 25.39 7.77
C LEU A 890 0.33 26.49 6.98
N LEU A 891 0.58 26.37 5.68
CA LEU A 891 1.43 27.33 4.94
C LEU A 891 0.97 28.80 5.02
N PRO A 892 1.89 29.79 5.03
CA PRO A 892 1.53 31.20 5.13
C PRO A 892 0.63 31.65 3.97
N ARG A 893 -0.56 32.20 4.27
CA ARG A 893 -1.49 32.74 3.26
C ARG A 893 -1.01 34.04 2.62
N SER A 894 -0.20 34.82 3.34
CA SER A 894 0.41 36.06 2.88
C SER A 894 1.82 36.19 3.46
N LEU A 895 2.70 36.83 2.69
CA LEU A 895 4.08 37.09 3.12
C LEU A 895 4.17 38.49 3.77
N PRO A 896 4.96 38.65 4.85
CA PRO A 896 5.17 39.95 5.48
C PRO A 896 5.88 40.91 4.52
N ARG A 897 5.53 42.19 4.62
CA ARG A 897 6.07 43.28 3.79
C ARG A 897 7.01 44.14 4.61
N LEU A 898 8.19 44.43 4.09
CA LEU A 898 9.19 45.22 4.79
C LEU A 898 9.96 46.14 3.83
N PRO A 899 10.17 47.43 4.15
CA PRO A 899 11.02 48.31 3.34
C PRO A 899 12.43 47.73 3.16
N GLY A 900 12.95 47.80 1.93
CA GLY A 900 14.26 47.25 1.58
C GLY A 900 14.29 45.73 1.33
N ALA A 901 13.14 45.05 1.38
CA ALA A 901 13.04 43.62 1.08
C ALA A 901 11.72 43.26 0.39
N VAL A 902 11.82 42.62 -0.78
CA VAL A 902 10.66 42.08 -1.52
C VAL A 902 10.73 40.56 -1.49
N VAL A 903 9.65 39.90 -1.08
CA VAL A 903 9.59 38.44 -0.97
C VAL A 903 8.49 37.88 -1.86
N ALA A 904 8.75 36.75 -2.51
CA ALA A 904 7.77 36.00 -3.29
C ALA A 904 7.89 34.49 -3.01
N SER A 905 6.77 33.77 -3.07
CA SER A 905 6.76 32.32 -2.91
C SER A 905 5.81 31.63 -3.89
N ARG A 906 6.11 30.37 -4.17
CA ARG A 906 5.23 29.43 -4.86
C ARG A 906 5.33 28.06 -4.20
N TYR A 907 4.19 27.37 -4.22
CA TYR A 907 4.09 25.99 -3.79
C TYR A 907 3.40 25.20 -4.89
N LEU A 908 3.99 24.09 -5.32
CA LEU A 908 3.36 23.14 -6.22
C LEU A 908 3.30 21.79 -5.51
N PRO A 909 2.12 21.24 -5.23
CA PRO A 909 2.02 19.87 -4.74
C PRO A 909 2.52 18.90 -5.83
N GLY A 910 2.97 17.73 -5.39
CA GLY A 910 3.25 16.58 -6.24
C GLY A 910 2.02 16.17 -7.07
N SER A 911 2.21 15.21 -7.98
CA SER A 911 1.12 14.69 -8.83
C SER A 911 -0.10 14.22 -8.00
N ALA A 912 -1.28 14.12 -8.62
CA ALA A 912 -2.51 13.64 -7.95
C ALA A 912 -2.39 12.24 -7.30
N ASP A 913 -1.38 11.46 -7.69
CA ASP A 913 -1.05 10.14 -7.11
C ASP A 913 -0.03 10.22 -5.96
N ALA A 914 0.55 11.40 -5.70
CA ALA A 914 1.51 11.66 -4.64
C ALA A 914 0.76 11.96 -3.34
N GLU A 915 1.14 11.27 -2.26
CA GLU A 915 0.69 11.63 -0.91
C GLU A 915 1.29 12.99 -0.54
N VAL A 916 0.57 13.76 0.28
CA VAL A 916 0.97 15.09 0.77
C VAL A 916 2.41 15.13 1.27
N GLY A 917 3.22 16.07 0.77
CA GLY A 917 4.65 16.17 1.08
C GLY A 917 4.98 16.87 2.40
N GLY A 918 6.26 16.76 2.78
CA GLY A 918 6.85 17.36 3.98
C GLY A 918 7.36 18.79 3.77
N ASP A 919 7.36 19.28 2.53
CA ASP A 919 7.86 20.59 2.13
C ASP A 919 7.12 21.76 2.79
N TRP A 920 7.88 22.73 3.27
CA TRP A 920 7.34 23.95 3.84
C TRP A 920 8.28 25.14 3.73
N TYR A 921 7.69 26.32 3.81
CA TYR A 921 8.42 27.56 3.97
C TYR A 921 7.73 28.46 5.00
N ASP A 922 8.50 29.39 5.55
CA ASP A 922 7.97 30.43 6.44
C ASP A 922 8.73 31.74 6.26
N VAL A 923 8.04 32.86 6.51
CA VAL A 923 8.62 34.20 6.50
C VAL A 923 8.12 34.97 7.71
N ILE A 924 9.06 35.37 8.57
CA ILE A 924 8.79 35.94 9.89
C ILE A 924 9.39 37.35 9.93
N ARG A 925 8.58 38.34 10.31
CA ARG A 925 9.06 39.70 10.60
C ARG A 925 9.42 39.80 12.08
N LEU A 926 10.60 40.36 12.37
CA LEU A 926 11.06 40.67 13.73
C LEU A 926 10.85 42.15 14.05
N ASP A 927 10.87 42.51 15.34
CA ASP A 927 10.58 43.86 15.85
C ASP A 927 11.57 44.94 15.35
N ASP A 928 12.80 44.55 14.99
CA ASP A 928 13.87 45.45 14.51
C ASP A 928 13.83 45.73 12.99
N ASP A 929 12.69 45.50 12.33
CA ASP A 929 12.57 45.55 10.87
C ASP A 929 13.59 44.62 10.18
N GLU A 930 13.68 43.38 10.68
CA GLU A 930 14.42 42.29 10.04
C GLU A 930 13.45 41.19 9.58
N LEU A 931 13.87 40.42 8.56
CA LEU A 931 13.12 39.28 8.04
C LEU A 931 13.86 37.99 8.31
N VAL A 932 13.13 36.96 8.72
CA VAL A 932 13.63 35.59 8.75
C VAL A 932 12.90 34.76 7.70
N LEU A 933 13.65 34.13 6.81
CA LEU A 933 13.17 33.24 5.77
C LEU A 933 13.58 31.83 6.13
N VAL A 934 12.62 30.92 6.06
CA VAL A 934 12.85 29.50 6.30
C VAL A 934 12.28 28.71 5.15
N ILE A 935 13.02 27.69 4.72
CA ILE A 935 12.48 26.59 3.92
C ILE A 935 12.99 25.28 4.50
N GLY A 936 12.17 24.24 4.43
CA GLY A 936 12.57 22.92 4.87
C GLY A 936 11.70 21.83 4.26
N ASP A 937 12.19 20.62 4.42
CA ASP A 937 11.55 19.40 3.97
C ASP A 937 11.67 18.35 5.09
N VAL A 938 10.58 17.62 5.32
CA VAL A 938 10.48 16.57 6.32
C VAL A 938 10.44 15.23 5.63
N VAL A 939 11.33 14.31 6.03
CA VAL A 939 11.35 12.98 5.45
C VAL A 939 10.05 12.22 5.69
N GLY A 940 9.52 11.68 4.60
CA GLY A 940 8.28 10.92 4.58
C GLY A 940 7.19 11.65 3.79
N LYS A 941 5.99 11.08 3.81
CA LYS A 941 4.81 11.60 3.09
C LYS A 941 3.52 11.26 3.82
N GLY A 942 2.43 11.92 3.45
CA GLY A 942 1.10 11.78 4.05
C GLY A 942 0.91 12.55 5.36
N VAL A 943 -0.16 12.23 6.09
CA VAL A 943 -0.60 12.96 7.30
C VAL A 943 0.52 13.11 8.35
N ARG A 944 1.38 12.09 8.50
CA ARG A 944 2.49 12.11 9.47
C ARG A 944 3.58 13.13 9.13
N ALA A 945 3.95 13.23 7.85
CA ALA A 945 4.91 14.22 7.38
C ALA A 945 4.35 15.64 7.54
N ALA A 946 3.08 15.84 7.17
CA ALA A 946 2.38 17.12 7.35
C ALA A 946 2.30 17.55 8.83
N ALA A 947 2.02 16.61 9.74
CA ALA A 947 1.98 16.89 11.17
C ALA A 947 3.37 17.26 11.73
N SER A 948 4.41 16.51 11.33
CA SER A 948 5.79 16.76 11.72
C SER A 948 6.27 18.12 11.20
N MET A 949 5.97 18.43 9.93
CA MET A 949 6.23 19.74 9.33
C MET A 949 5.61 20.87 10.15
N GLY A 950 4.34 20.76 10.53
CA GLY A 950 3.65 21.75 11.35
C GLY A 950 4.31 21.96 12.72
N GLN A 951 4.73 20.88 13.38
CA GLN A 951 5.46 20.96 14.66
C GLN A 951 6.81 21.66 14.50
N LEU A 952 7.62 21.24 13.51
CA LEU A 952 8.96 21.80 13.28
C LEU A 952 8.91 23.28 12.93
N ARG A 953 7.98 23.66 12.05
CA ARG A 953 7.81 25.05 11.67
C ARG A 953 7.42 25.92 12.87
N ASN A 954 6.43 25.49 13.65
CA ASN A 954 5.98 26.27 14.80
C ASN A 954 7.05 26.39 15.88
N ALA A 955 7.80 25.31 16.14
CA ALA A 955 8.93 25.33 17.06
C ALA A 955 10.03 26.30 16.59
N LEU A 956 10.43 26.21 15.32
CA LEU A 956 11.46 27.09 14.78
C LEU A 956 11.02 28.55 14.79
N ARG A 957 9.76 28.82 14.43
CA ARG A 957 9.16 30.15 14.51
C ARG A 957 9.21 30.69 15.94
N ALA A 958 8.87 29.89 16.94
CA ALA A 958 8.93 30.29 18.34
C ALA A 958 10.37 30.65 18.76
N TYR A 959 11.36 29.82 18.41
CA TYR A 959 12.78 30.11 18.71
C TYR A 959 13.26 31.40 18.06
N VAL A 960 12.88 31.64 16.81
CA VAL A 960 13.23 32.87 16.10
C VAL A 960 12.60 34.11 16.76
N LEU A 961 11.33 34.02 17.16
CA LEU A 961 10.63 35.11 17.86
C LEU A 961 11.17 35.37 19.28
N GLU A 962 11.70 34.34 19.95
CA GLU A 962 12.44 34.49 21.21
C GLU A 962 13.82 35.16 21.05
N GLY A 963 14.25 35.42 19.81
CA GLY A 963 15.45 36.19 19.49
C GLY A 963 16.70 35.34 19.26
N TYR A 964 16.61 34.01 19.23
CA TYR A 964 17.74 33.16 18.88
C TYR A 964 18.20 33.39 17.44
N ASP A 965 19.50 33.26 17.19
CA ASP A 965 20.03 33.34 15.84
C ASP A 965 19.70 32.08 15.01
N PRO A 966 19.90 32.06 13.68
CA PRO A 966 19.56 30.91 12.86
C PRO A 966 20.23 29.59 13.28
N GLY A 967 21.48 29.63 13.76
CA GLY A 967 22.23 28.44 14.13
C GLY A 967 21.77 27.87 15.48
N GLU A 968 21.54 28.74 16.46
CA GLU A 968 20.96 28.38 17.75
C GLU A 968 19.53 27.83 17.58
N SER A 969 18.74 28.46 16.71
CA SER A 969 17.37 28.02 16.41
C SER A 969 17.33 26.61 15.82
N LEU A 970 18.18 26.30 14.83
CA LEU A 970 18.31 24.94 14.29
C LEU A 970 18.90 23.95 15.30
N THR A 971 19.81 24.39 16.18
CA THR A 971 20.37 23.54 17.24
C THR A 971 19.31 23.14 18.27
N ARG A 972 18.41 24.07 18.62
CA ARG A 972 17.26 23.78 19.50
C ARG A 972 16.24 22.89 18.80
N LEU A 973 15.97 23.14 17.52
CA LEU A 973 15.11 22.29 16.70
C LEU A 973 15.64 20.84 16.65
N ASN A 974 16.96 20.64 16.52
CA ASN A 974 17.57 19.31 16.53
C ASN A 974 17.45 18.60 17.87
N ARG A 975 17.50 19.33 18.99
CA ARG A 975 17.23 18.75 20.32
C ARG A 975 15.76 18.34 20.47
N LEU A 976 14.84 19.15 19.95
CA LEU A 976 13.41 18.82 19.97
C LEU A 976 13.13 17.53 19.19
N VAL A 977 13.65 17.41 17.97
CA VAL A 977 13.51 16.19 17.15
C VAL A 977 14.17 14.98 17.81
N GLY A 978 15.37 15.15 18.37
CA GLY A 978 16.06 14.07 19.09
C GLY A 978 15.39 13.64 20.40
N SER A 979 14.41 14.39 20.90
CA SER A 979 13.59 14.03 22.08
C SER A 979 12.26 13.38 21.72
N ALA A 980 11.91 13.32 20.43
CA ALA A 980 10.71 12.63 19.97
C ALA A 980 10.94 11.10 19.98
N GLU A 981 9.90 10.34 20.34
CA GLU A 981 9.96 8.87 20.48
C GLU A 981 10.19 8.14 19.14
N GLN A 982 9.90 8.80 18.01
CA GLN A 982 10.11 8.25 16.67
C GLN A 982 11.22 8.99 15.91
N PRO A 983 12.17 8.27 15.28
CA PRO A 983 13.23 8.87 14.49
C PRO A 983 12.65 9.47 13.19
N SER A 984 12.54 10.79 13.17
CA SER A 984 12.28 11.59 11.96
C SER A 984 13.42 12.57 11.77
N PHE A 985 13.69 12.96 10.53
CA PHE A 985 14.66 14.02 10.25
C PHE A 985 14.14 14.95 9.17
N ALA A 986 14.64 16.18 9.19
CA ALA A 986 14.23 17.23 8.28
C ALA A 986 15.45 18.00 7.77
N THR A 987 15.41 18.39 6.51
CA THR A 987 16.35 19.37 5.97
C THR A 987 15.78 20.76 6.16
N VAL A 988 16.57 21.73 6.64
CA VAL A 988 16.09 23.09 6.89
C VAL A 988 17.19 24.09 6.60
N VAL A 989 16.87 25.19 5.93
CA VAL A 989 17.71 26.40 5.89
C VAL A 989 16.95 27.57 6.50
N CYS A 990 17.64 28.32 7.36
CA CYS A 990 17.10 29.48 8.06
C CYS A 990 18.01 30.69 7.80
N LEU A 991 17.45 31.77 7.26
CA LEU A 991 18.14 33.00 6.90
C LEU A 991 17.50 34.19 7.60
N ARG A 992 18.31 35.08 8.18
CA ARG A 992 17.91 36.34 8.81
C ARG A 992 18.54 37.49 8.03
N PHE A 993 17.73 38.38 7.48
CA PHE A 993 18.14 39.51 6.66
C PHE A 993 17.71 40.83 7.29
N ALA A 994 18.65 41.77 7.37
CA ALA A 994 18.45 43.12 7.87
C ALA A 994 18.55 44.14 6.73
N PRO A 995 17.42 44.58 6.14
CA PRO A 995 17.43 45.41 4.93
C PRO A 995 18.18 46.73 5.08
N ARG A 996 18.12 47.35 6.27
CA ARG A 996 18.78 48.63 6.55
C ARG A 996 20.30 48.56 6.46
N THR A 997 20.88 47.40 6.81
CA THR A 997 22.34 47.21 6.85
C THR A 997 22.86 46.34 5.71
N GLY A 998 21.96 45.67 4.98
CA GLY A 998 22.31 44.64 4.01
C GLY A 998 22.87 43.36 4.65
N ARG A 999 22.85 43.24 5.99
CA ARG A 999 23.44 42.10 6.70
C ARG A 999 22.57 40.86 6.54
N LEU A 1000 23.21 39.75 6.17
CA LEU A 1000 22.59 38.43 6.03
C LEU A 1000 23.23 37.47 7.03
N ARG A 1001 22.43 36.73 7.78
CA ARG A 1001 22.88 35.66 8.68
C ARG A 1001 22.15 34.38 8.34
N TYR A 1002 22.82 33.24 8.25
CA TYR A 1002 22.13 32.01 7.90
C TYR A 1002 22.76 30.75 8.48
N ALA A 1003 21.97 29.69 8.55
CA ALA A 1003 22.40 28.35 8.88
C ALA A 1003 21.61 27.36 8.02
N SER A 1004 22.27 26.27 7.60
CA SER A 1004 21.65 25.18 6.83
C SER A 1004 21.93 23.84 7.49
N ALA A 1005 20.88 23.04 7.64
CA ALA A 1005 20.87 21.69 8.18
C ALA A 1005 20.52 20.71 7.06
N GLY A 1006 21.52 20.23 6.33
CA GLY A 1006 21.36 19.23 5.27
C GLY A 1006 20.54 19.66 4.04
N HIS A 1007 20.10 20.92 3.96
CA HIS A 1007 19.24 21.41 2.89
C HIS A 1007 20.06 21.87 1.65
N PRO A 1008 19.53 21.76 0.42
CA PRO A 1008 20.15 22.31 -0.78
C PRO A 1008 20.54 23.78 -0.61
N SER A 1009 21.68 24.18 -1.19
CA SER A 1009 22.14 25.57 -1.08
C SER A 1009 21.19 26.51 -1.82
N PRO A 1010 20.74 27.61 -1.18
CA PRO A 1010 20.08 28.69 -1.90
C PRO A 1010 20.94 29.23 -3.05
N LEU A 1011 20.29 29.77 -4.08
CA LEU A 1011 20.98 30.52 -5.13
C LEU A 1011 21.07 32.00 -4.75
N LEU A 1012 22.24 32.58 -4.97
CA LEU A 1012 22.55 33.99 -4.86
C LEU A 1012 22.70 34.57 -6.26
N ILE A 1013 21.87 35.56 -6.57
CA ILE A 1013 21.77 36.17 -7.89
C ILE A 1013 22.20 37.63 -7.77
N ARG A 1014 23.21 38.03 -8.53
CA ARG A 1014 23.76 39.40 -8.58
C ARG A 1014 23.85 39.85 -10.03
N GLY A 1015 22.75 40.43 -10.54
CA GLY A 1015 22.61 40.68 -11.97
C GLY A 1015 22.61 39.35 -12.74
N ASP A 1016 23.49 39.21 -13.73
CA ASP A 1016 23.62 37.98 -14.53
C ASP A 1016 24.48 36.89 -13.85
N ASP A 1017 25.12 37.20 -12.71
CA ASP A 1017 25.92 36.23 -11.95
C ASP A 1017 25.03 35.42 -10.99
N VAL A 1018 24.92 34.10 -11.24
CA VAL A 1018 24.09 33.17 -10.46
C VAL A 1018 24.99 32.10 -9.84
N ALA A 1019 25.17 32.17 -8.52
CA ALA A 1019 26.01 31.26 -7.74
C ALA A 1019 25.22 30.57 -6.62
N PHE A 1020 25.75 29.47 -6.08
CA PHE A 1020 25.22 28.92 -4.82
C PHE A 1020 25.73 29.76 -3.66
N LEU A 1021 24.85 30.06 -2.68
CA LEU A 1021 25.19 30.78 -1.47
C LEU A 1021 26.28 30.06 -0.65
N HIS A 1022 26.32 28.73 -0.71
CA HIS A 1022 27.43 27.92 -0.19
C HIS A 1022 27.69 26.70 -1.08
N ASP A 1023 28.96 26.32 -1.20
CA ASP A 1023 29.45 25.25 -2.09
C ASP A 1023 29.52 23.86 -1.41
N ARG A 1024 29.23 23.80 -0.12
CA ARG A 1024 29.29 22.59 0.71
C ARG A 1024 28.15 22.55 1.72
N ALA A 1025 27.86 21.35 2.22
CA ALA A 1025 26.92 21.18 3.33
C ALA A 1025 27.45 21.86 4.60
N LEU A 1026 26.60 22.65 5.28
CA LEU A 1026 26.96 23.39 6.49
C LEU A 1026 26.70 22.62 7.79
N GLY A 1027 25.91 21.54 7.71
CA GLY A 1027 25.59 20.65 8.82
C GLY A 1027 24.72 19.49 8.36
N PRO A 1028 24.54 18.44 9.19
CA PRO A 1028 23.66 17.31 8.88
C PRO A 1028 22.18 17.74 8.96
N PRO A 1029 21.24 16.99 8.35
CA PRO A 1029 19.82 17.21 8.57
C PRO A 1029 19.45 17.21 10.07
N VAL A 1030 18.45 18.00 10.44
CA VAL A 1030 17.90 18.06 11.80
C VAL A 1030 17.32 16.69 12.15
N GLY A 1031 17.70 16.10 13.28
CA GLY A 1031 17.28 14.77 13.72
C GLY A 1031 18.21 13.63 13.28
N ALA A 1032 19.10 13.86 12.30
CA ALA A 1032 19.99 12.81 11.79
C ALA A 1032 21.15 12.46 12.75
N ILE A 1033 21.68 13.46 13.46
CA ILE A 1033 22.76 13.28 14.44
C ILE A 1033 22.35 13.93 15.77
N PRO A 1034 22.09 13.13 16.83
CA PRO A 1034 21.76 13.64 18.15
C PRO A 1034 22.84 14.58 18.68
N GLY A 1035 22.43 15.74 19.21
CA GLY A 1035 23.33 16.72 19.82
C GLY A 1035 24.18 17.54 18.84
N ALA A 1036 24.01 17.37 17.52
CA ALA A 1036 24.65 18.24 16.54
C ALA A 1036 24.22 19.71 16.72
N SER A 1037 25.19 20.62 16.59
CA SER A 1037 24.99 22.07 16.64
C SER A 1037 25.24 22.70 15.28
N TYR A 1038 24.47 23.73 14.95
CA TYR A 1038 24.55 24.45 13.68
C TYR A 1038 25.19 25.81 13.89
N ARG A 1039 26.18 26.13 13.05
CA ARG A 1039 26.87 27.42 13.09
C ARG A 1039 26.14 28.44 12.22
N THR A 1040 25.94 29.64 12.74
CA THR A 1040 25.53 30.79 11.94
C THR A 1040 26.69 31.36 11.13
N VAL A 1041 26.43 31.61 9.86
CA VAL A 1041 27.32 32.29 8.92
C VAL A 1041 26.81 33.71 8.72
N ASP A 1042 27.69 34.70 8.86
CA ASP A 1042 27.41 36.11 8.51
C ASP A 1042 27.91 36.39 7.08
N ASP A 1043 27.08 37.08 6.31
CA ASP A 1043 27.34 37.55 4.94
C ASP A 1043 26.61 38.89 4.70
N ALA A 1044 26.66 39.42 3.49
CA ALA A 1044 25.96 40.63 3.08
C ALA A 1044 25.21 40.44 1.76
N LEU A 1045 23.97 40.92 1.72
CA LEU A 1045 23.13 40.98 0.53
C LEU A 1045 22.97 42.46 0.14
N ALA A 1046 23.67 42.85 -0.92
CA ALA A 1046 23.62 44.21 -1.46
C ALA A 1046 22.25 44.51 -2.11
N PRO A 1047 21.79 45.77 -2.12
CA PRO A 1047 20.61 46.16 -2.89
C PRO A 1047 20.72 45.72 -4.35
N GLY A 1048 19.62 45.18 -4.90
CA GLY A 1048 19.54 44.57 -6.23
C GLY A 1048 19.91 43.09 -6.28
N ALA A 1049 20.55 42.53 -5.23
CA ALA A 1049 20.82 41.10 -5.16
C ALA A 1049 19.58 40.31 -4.71
N ARG A 1050 19.47 39.08 -5.21
CA ARG A 1050 18.34 38.18 -4.93
C ARG A 1050 18.82 36.86 -4.37
N LEU A 1051 17.98 36.26 -3.53
CA LEU A 1051 18.13 34.90 -3.02
C LEU A 1051 16.95 34.06 -3.48
N LEU A 1052 17.23 32.82 -3.89
CA LEU A 1052 16.23 31.82 -4.25
C LEU A 1052 16.47 30.56 -3.40
N LEU A 1053 15.51 30.27 -2.52
CA LEU A 1053 15.45 29.07 -1.70
C LEU A 1053 14.46 28.11 -2.35
N TYR A 1054 14.78 26.83 -2.33
CA TYR A 1054 14.00 25.80 -3.00
C TYR A 1054 14.17 24.44 -2.33
N THR A 1055 13.13 23.61 -2.38
CA THR A 1055 13.20 22.20 -1.99
C THR A 1055 13.70 21.32 -3.13
N ASP A 1056 14.14 20.11 -2.81
CA ASP A 1056 14.75 19.18 -3.77
C ASP A 1056 13.80 18.72 -4.86
N GLY A 1057 12.47 18.67 -4.63
CA GLY A 1057 11.47 18.39 -5.66
C GLY A 1057 11.52 19.34 -6.87
N LEU A 1058 12.18 20.50 -6.74
CA LEU A 1058 12.47 21.37 -7.88
C LEU A 1058 13.52 20.77 -8.84
N ILE A 1059 14.52 20.06 -8.31
CA ILE A 1059 15.69 19.55 -9.04
C ILE A 1059 15.69 18.02 -9.22
N GLU A 1060 14.87 17.28 -8.47
CA GLU A 1060 14.77 15.83 -8.57
C GLU A 1060 13.97 15.39 -9.80
N ASP A 1061 14.67 14.83 -10.79
CA ASP A 1061 14.09 14.16 -11.96
C ASP A 1061 14.81 12.81 -12.17
N ARG A 1062 14.08 11.70 -12.27
CA ARG A 1062 14.70 10.37 -12.50
C ARG A 1062 15.34 10.21 -13.88
N GLN A 1063 14.99 11.08 -14.82
CA GLN A 1063 15.50 11.04 -16.19
C GLN A 1063 16.70 11.97 -16.40
N LEU A 1064 16.96 12.88 -15.46
CA LEU A 1064 18.04 13.87 -15.54
C LEU A 1064 18.98 13.72 -14.33
N GLY A 1065 20.29 13.84 -14.52
CA GLY A 1065 21.22 13.87 -13.40
C GLY A 1065 21.09 15.14 -12.56
N LEU A 1066 21.35 15.07 -11.24
CA LEU A 1066 21.27 16.20 -10.32
C LEU A 1066 22.16 17.39 -10.76
N ASP A 1067 23.38 17.13 -11.23
CA ASP A 1067 24.29 18.18 -11.70
C ASP A 1067 23.70 18.95 -12.90
N ALA A 1068 23.06 18.24 -13.83
CA ALA A 1068 22.40 18.85 -14.98
C ALA A 1068 21.16 19.66 -14.56
N ALA A 1069 20.41 19.19 -13.57
CA ALA A 1069 19.25 19.89 -13.04
C ALA A 1069 19.65 21.18 -12.30
N LEU A 1070 20.76 21.14 -11.55
CA LEU A 1070 21.33 22.30 -10.86
C LEU A 1070 21.89 23.35 -11.83
N GLU A 1071 22.58 22.94 -12.89
CA GLU A 1071 23.08 23.86 -13.91
C GLU A 1071 21.93 24.53 -14.68
N GLN A 1072 20.89 23.76 -15.01
CA GLN A 1072 19.68 24.31 -15.62
C GLN A 1072 18.96 25.29 -14.68
N LEU A 1073 18.88 24.98 -13.38
CA LEU A 1073 18.30 25.90 -12.39
C LEU A 1073 19.04 27.24 -12.34
N ARG A 1074 20.38 27.24 -12.45
CA ARG A 1074 21.16 28.49 -12.54
C ARG A 1074 20.83 29.28 -13.80
N ALA A 1075 20.72 28.61 -14.94
CA ALA A 1075 20.35 29.25 -16.20
C ALA A 1075 18.93 29.85 -16.15
N ASP A 1076 17.98 29.13 -15.57
CA ASP A 1076 16.59 29.60 -15.42
C ASP A 1076 16.50 30.81 -14.47
N ALA A 1077 17.34 30.83 -13.43
CA ALA A 1077 17.39 31.89 -12.43
C ALA A 1077 18.12 33.16 -12.90
N ALA A 1078 18.82 33.12 -14.03
CA ALA A 1078 19.53 34.27 -14.60
C ALA A 1078 18.60 35.32 -15.26
N GLY A 1079 17.31 35.01 -15.42
CA GLY A 1079 16.32 35.90 -16.05
C GLY A 1079 15.31 36.51 -15.09
N GLY A 1080 14.75 37.67 -15.47
CA GLY A 1080 13.61 38.31 -14.80
C GLY A 1080 13.94 39.67 -14.17
N GLU A 1081 13.04 40.64 -14.33
CA GLU A 1081 13.21 41.98 -13.75
C GLU A 1081 12.81 42.04 -12.27
N HIS A 1082 12.06 41.05 -11.76
CA HIS A 1082 11.51 41.04 -10.40
C HIS A 1082 11.53 39.66 -9.75
N VAL A 1083 11.61 39.60 -8.42
CA VAL A 1083 11.62 38.35 -7.63
C VAL A 1083 10.42 37.42 -7.88
N ALA A 1084 9.26 37.97 -8.23
CA ALA A 1084 8.07 37.18 -8.58
C ALA A 1084 8.21 36.46 -9.93
N ASP A 1085 8.80 37.15 -10.92
CA ASP A 1085 9.01 36.59 -12.26
C ASP A 1085 10.08 35.49 -12.21
N LEU A 1086 11.10 35.66 -11.35
CA LEU A 1086 12.09 34.63 -11.03
C LEU A 1086 11.42 33.35 -10.51
N VAL A 1087 10.54 33.48 -9.52
CA VAL A 1087 9.84 32.32 -8.96
C VAL A 1087 8.96 31.65 -10.02
N ASP A 1088 8.18 32.42 -10.78
CA ASP A 1088 7.31 31.87 -11.82
C ASP A 1088 8.12 31.18 -12.95
N ALA A 1089 9.27 31.72 -13.35
CA ALA A 1089 10.14 31.14 -14.37
C ALA A 1089 10.71 29.77 -13.94
N VAL A 1090 11.19 29.68 -12.71
CA VAL A 1090 11.76 28.45 -12.14
C VAL A 1090 10.69 27.37 -11.93
N VAL A 1091 9.50 27.77 -11.49
CA VAL A 1091 8.33 26.89 -11.27
C VAL A 1091 7.76 26.38 -12.60
N ALA A 1092 7.77 27.19 -13.66
CA ALA A 1092 7.27 26.79 -14.97
C ALA A 1092 8.00 25.57 -15.56
N ARG A 1093 9.26 25.32 -15.18
CA ARG A 1093 10.03 24.14 -15.60
C ARG A 1093 9.37 22.82 -15.22
N VAL A 1094 8.83 22.78 -14.00
CA VAL A 1094 8.27 21.57 -13.40
C VAL A 1094 6.75 21.51 -13.54
N ALA A 1095 6.12 22.62 -13.92
CA ALA A 1095 4.69 22.69 -14.20
C ALA A 1095 4.31 21.76 -15.38
N GLY A 1096 3.44 20.78 -15.12
CA GLY A 1096 2.93 19.85 -16.13
C GLY A 1096 3.65 18.50 -16.24
N ARG A 1097 4.69 18.24 -15.44
CA ARG A 1097 5.32 16.90 -15.34
C ARG A 1097 4.76 16.12 -14.14
N PRO A 1098 4.58 14.79 -14.25
CA PRO A 1098 4.22 13.94 -13.11
C PRO A 1098 5.36 13.93 -12.09
N ARG A 1099 5.06 14.37 -10.87
CA ARG A 1099 6.04 14.58 -9.78
C ARG A 1099 5.70 13.74 -8.57
N ARG A 1100 6.73 13.20 -7.94
CA ARG A 1100 6.59 12.39 -6.72
C ARG A 1100 6.72 13.18 -5.45
N ASP A 1101 7.35 14.34 -5.51
CA ASP A 1101 7.54 15.22 -4.36
C ASP A 1101 6.93 16.59 -4.62
N ASP A 1102 6.73 17.30 -3.52
CA ASP A 1102 6.26 18.68 -3.51
C ASP A 1102 7.39 19.63 -3.95
N VAL A 1103 7.01 20.86 -4.29
CA VAL A 1103 7.97 21.90 -4.67
C VAL A 1103 7.60 23.17 -3.93
N ALA A 1104 8.42 23.56 -2.97
CA ALA A 1104 8.38 24.87 -2.35
C ALA A 1104 9.50 25.75 -2.91
N VAL A 1105 9.15 26.98 -3.29
CA VAL A 1105 10.10 28.00 -3.74
C VAL A 1105 9.82 29.29 -2.99
N LEU A 1106 10.87 29.89 -2.42
CA LEU A 1106 10.82 31.15 -1.70
C LEU A 1106 11.98 32.04 -2.17
N ALA A 1107 11.68 33.28 -2.56
CA ALA A 1107 12.69 34.20 -3.06
C ALA A 1107 12.63 35.56 -2.37
N LEU A 1108 13.79 36.18 -2.20
CA LEU A 1108 14.00 37.49 -1.58
C LEU A 1108 14.80 38.38 -2.52
N GLU A 1109 14.40 39.64 -2.66
CA GLU A 1109 15.17 40.69 -3.33
C GLU A 1109 15.46 41.80 -2.32
N ALA A 1110 16.74 42.09 -2.12
CA ALA A 1110 17.17 43.24 -1.34
C ALA A 1110 16.96 44.51 -2.17
N THR A 1111 16.24 45.48 -1.63
CA THR A 1111 16.01 46.77 -2.30
C THR A 1111 16.57 47.91 -1.46
N GLU A 1112 16.77 49.07 -2.07
CA GLU A 1112 17.14 50.26 -1.32
C GLU A 1112 15.96 50.65 -0.40
N PRO A 1113 16.15 50.76 0.93
CA PRO A 1113 15.04 50.94 1.87
C PRO A 1113 14.17 52.13 1.54
N HIS A 1114 14.76 53.23 1.08
CA HIS A 1114 14.10 54.52 0.86
C HIS A 1114 13.81 54.84 -0.61
N ARG A 1115 14.03 53.89 -1.52
CA ARG A 1115 13.91 54.10 -2.97
C ARG A 1115 13.16 52.96 -3.62
N PHE A 1116 12.05 53.31 -4.26
CA PHE A 1116 11.29 52.50 -5.19
C PHE A 1116 11.72 52.85 -6.60
N ALA A 1117 12.02 51.85 -7.43
CA ALA A 1117 12.26 52.04 -8.85
C ALA A 1117 11.54 50.93 -9.63
N LEU A 1118 10.87 51.29 -10.71
CA LEU A 1118 10.07 50.38 -11.52
C LEU A 1118 10.14 50.81 -12.99
N ARG A 1119 10.62 49.93 -13.86
CA ARG A 1119 10.54 50.09 -15.31
C ARG A 1119 9.35 49.29 -15.82
N LEU A 1120 8.56 49.87 -16.72
CA LEU A 1120 7.31 49.30 -17.21
C LEU A 1120 7.27 49.41 -18.74
N PRO A 1121 6.72 48.44 -19.47
CA PRO A 1121 6.29 48.68 -20.85
C PRO A 1121 5.32 49.87 -20.89
N ALA A 1122 5.37 50.66 -21.97
CA ALA A 1122 4.46 51.79 -22.19
C ALA A 1122 3.07 51.29 -22.61
N ASP A 1123 2.41 50.55 -21.72
CA ASP A 1123 1.11 49.90 -21.88
C ASP A 1123 0.18 50.30 -20.71
N PRO A 1124 -0.97 50.95 -20.98
CA PRO A 1124 -1.91 51.38 -19.93
C PRO A 1124 -2.40 50.26 -19.01
N THR A 1125 -2.44 49.00 -19.49
CA THR A 1125 -2.89 47.86 -18.66
C THR A 1125 -1.94 47.60 -17.47
N ARG A 1126 -0.68 48.03 -17.58
CA ARG A 1126 0.36 47.84 -16.54
C ARG A 1126 0.33 48.89 -15.43
N LEU A 1127 -0.49 49.95 -15.55
CA LEU A 1127 -0.66 50.96 -14.48
C LEU A 1127 -1.29 50.39 -13.20
N SER A 1128 -2.03 49.29 -13.30
CA SER A 1128 -2.54 48.55 -12.13
C SER A 1128 -1.41 47.94 -11.29
N VAL A 1129 -0.35 47.45 -11.95
CA VAL A 1129 0.85 46.90 -11.30
C VAL A 1129 1.64 48.00 -10.61
N LEU A 1130 1.81 49.15 -11.29
CA LEU A 1130 2.45 50.34 -10.70
C LEU A 1130 1.72 50.79 -9.43
N ARG A 1131 0.38 50.95 -9.49
CA ARG A 1131 -0.43 51.38 -8.33
C ARG A 1131 -0.22 50.49 -7.12
N ARG A 1132 -0.43 49.18 -7.30
CA ARG A 1132 -0.30 48.22 -6.22
C ARG A 1132 1.11 48.21 -5.62
N ARG A 1133 2.15 48.25 -6.46
CA ARG A 1133 3.54 48.25 -5.97
C ARG A 1133 3.95 49.56 -5.28
N LEU A 1134 3.42 50.68 -5.76
CA LEU A 1134 3.62 51.98 -5.13
C LEU A 1134 2.89 52.07 -3.78
N GLU A 1135 1.63 51.62 -3.71
CA GLU A 1135 0.88 51.50 -2.46
C GLU A 1135 1.63 50.60 -1.46
N ASP A 1136 2.16 49.47 -1.92
CA ASP A 1136 2.95 48.57 -1.09
C ASP A 1136 4.20 49.27 -0.52
N PHE A 1137 4.93 50.05 -1.35
CA PHE A 1137 6.10 50.81 -0.92
C PHE A 1137 5.77 51.93 0.08
N LEU A 1138 4.70 52.70 -0.17
CA LEU A 1138 4.25 53.79 0.71
C LEU A 1138 3.72 53.25 2.04
N THR A 1139 2.97 52.15 2.01
CA THR A 1139 2.47 51.45 3.21
C THR A 1139 3.62 50.93 4.07
N ALA A 1140 4.64 50.33 3.42
CA ALA A 1140 5.81 49.83 4.12
C ALA A 1140 6.57 50.94 4.88
N HIS A 1141 6.49 52.19 4.39
CA HIS A 1141 7.04 53.38 5.02
C HIS A 1141 6.10 54.08 6.01
N ARG A 1142 4.96 53.47 6.35
CA ARG A 1142 3.96 54.02 7.27
C ARG A 1142 3.42 55.40 6.83
N VAL A 1143 3.30 55.62 5.53
CA VAL A 1143 2.64 56.82 4.98
C VAL A 1143 1.14 56.76 5.31
N GLY A 1144 0.59 57.84 5.89
CA GLY A 1144 -0.83 57.89 6.29
C GLY A 1144 -1.80 57.75 5.11
N GLU A 1145 -3.00 57.22 5.34
CA GLU A 1145 -3.95 56.83 4.27
C GLU A 1145 -4.28 57.97 3.29
N ASN A 1146 -4.39 59.21 3.77
CA ASN A 1146 -4.67 60.38 2.92
C ASN A 1146 -3.50 60.69 1.97
N ASP A 1147 -2.26 60.66 2.46
CA ASP A 1147 -1.08 60.89 1.63
C ASP A 1147 -0.81 59.69 0.71
N LEU A 1148 -1.11 58.48 1.15
CA LEU A 1148 -1.00 57.25 0.36
C LEU A 1148 -1.92 57.29 -0.85
N PHE A 1149 -3.20 57.62 -0.68
CA PHE A 1149 -4.15 57.75 -1.79
C PHE A 1149 -3.70 58.82 -2.79
N ASP A 1150 -3.39 60.02 -2.30
CA ASP A 1150 -3.03 61.15 -3.15
C ASP A 1150 -1.74 60.91 -3.96
N LEU A 1151 -0.70 60.35 -3.33
CA LEU A 1151 0.56 60.01 -3.99
C LEU A 1151 0.35 58.91 -5.04
N THR A 1152 -0.48 57.92 -4.73
CA THR A 1152 -0.77 56.83 -5.67
C THR A 1152 -1.50 57.35 -6.91
N VAL A 1153 -2.48 58.24 -6.73
CA VAL A 1153 -3.18 58.90 -7.83
C VAL A 1153 -2.23 59.78 -8.64
N ALA A 1154 -1.43 60.62 -7.99
CA ALA A 1154 -0.53 61.55 -8.67
C ALA A 1154 0.56 60.86 -9.50
N VAL A 1155 1.18 59.81 -8.95
CA VAL A 1155 2.22 59.04 -9.66
C VAL A 1155 1.62 58.20 -10.79
N SER A 1156 0.43 57.61 -10.58
CA SER A 1156 -0.25 56.85 -11.63
C SER A 1156 -0.64 57.72 -12.81
N GLU A 1157 -1.10 58.94 -12.54
CA GLU A 1157 -1.49 59.87 -13.58
C GLU A 1157 -0.27 60.46 -14.31
N ALA A 1158 0.84 60.69 -13.60
CA ALA A 1158 2.11 61.04 -14.23
C ALA A 1158 2.62 59.92 -15.15
N ALA A 1159 2.52 58.66 -14.71
CA ALA A 1159 2.87 57.48 -15.51
C ALA A 1159 1.94 57.29 -16.71
N ALA A 1160 0.62 57.49 -16.56
CA ALA A 1160 -0.32 57.44 -17.68
C ALA A 1160 0.03 58.47 -18.77
N ASN A 1161 0.39 59.70 -18.37
CA ASN A 1161 0.84 60.72 -19.32
C ASN A 1161 2.14 60.33 -20.03
N ALA A 1162 3.08 59.70 -19.31
CA ALA A 1162 4.33 59.18 -19.88
C ALA A 1162 4.13 58.00 -20.84
N ILE A 1163 2.96 57.35 -20.82
CA ILE A 1163 2.57 56.29 -21.76
C ILE A 1163 1.84 56.87 -22.98
N GLU A 1164 0.90 57.80 -22.77
CA GLU A 1164 -0.02 58.27 -23.82
C GLU A 1164 0.54 59.42 -24.69
N HIS A 1165 1.44 60.25 -24.16
CA HIS A 1165 1.89 61.48 -24.82
C HIS A 1165 3.27 61.50 -25.51
N PRO A 1166 4.18 60.53 -25.36
CA PRO A 1166 5.47 60.55 -26.06
C PRO A 1166 5.32 60.53 -27.59
N VAL A 1167 6.00 61.45 -28.29
CA VAL A 1167 6.19 61.40 -29.75
C VAL A 1167 7.47 60.62 -30.06
N SER A 1168 7.34 59.55 -30.84
CA SER A 1168 8.47 58.72 -31.32
C SER A 1168 9.47 58.34 -30.21
N PRO A 1169 9.03 57.68 -29.11
CA PRO A 1169 9.94 57.28 -28.04
C PRO A 1169 11.01 56.32 -28.57
N ALA A 1170 12.25 56.49 -28.11
CA ALA A 1170 13.36 55.61 -28.51
C ALA A 1170 13.16 54.17 -28.02
N GLU A 1171 12.48 54.00 -26.89
CA GLU A 1171 12.12 52.71 -26.29
C GLU A 1171 10.67 52.74 -25.80
N PRO A 1172 9.89 51.67 -25.99
CA PRO A 1172 8.49 51.59 -25.55
C PRO A 1172 8.38 51.24 -24.06
N THR A 1173 9.15 51.93 -23.20
CA THR A 1173 9.15 51.74 -21.75
C THR A 1173 9.14 53.08 -21.01
N ILE A 1174 8.58 53.07 -19.81
CA ILE A 1174 8.65 54.19 -18.85
C ILE A 1174 9.39 53.74 -17.59
N GLY A 1175 10.14 54.64 -16.98
CA GLY A 1175 10.76 54.45 -15.67
C GLY A 1175 10.04 55.28 -14.61
N VAL A 1176 9.73 54.68 -13.47
CA VAL A 1176 9.15 55.33 -12.30
C VAL A 1176 10.08 55.13 -11.12
N GLU A 1177 10.46 56.20 -10.46
CA GLU A 1177 11.35 56.18 -9.31
C GLU A 1177 10.73 57.01 -8.19
N VAL A 1178 10.57 56.48 -6.99
CA VAL A 1178 10.01 57.18 -5.83
C VAL A 1178 10.98 57.06 -4.67
N THR A 1179 11.36 58.18 -4.07
CA THR A 1179 12.27 58.23 -2.92
C THR A 1179 11.58 58.89 -1.73
N ILE A 1180 11.89 58.43 -0.52
CA ILE A 1180 11.38 59.00 0.73
C ILE A 1180 12.58 59.39 1.61
N ALA A 1181 12.77 60.69 1.81
CA ALA A 1181 13.84 61.23 2.65
C ALA A 1181 13.30 62.40 3.49
N ASP A 1182 13.64 62.45 4.78
CA ASP A 1182 13.29 63.53 5.71
C ASP A 1182 11.79 63.96 5.66
N GLY A 1183 10.90 62.97 5.61
CA GLY A 1183 9.44 63.20 5.54
C GLY A 1183 8.94 63.75 4.19
N THR A 1184 9.76 63.72 3.15
CA THR A 1184 9.39 64.18 1.80
C THR A 1184 9.46 63.02 0.81
N VAL A 1185 8.37 62.83 0.06
CA VAL A 1185 8.29 61.87 -1.04
C VAL A 1185 8.62 62.59 -2.35
N VAL A 1186 9.58 62.08 -3.11
CA VAL A 1186 9.95 62.57 -4.44
C VAL A 1186 9.76 61.45 -5.46
N ALA A 1187 8.80 61.62 -6.36
CA ALA A 1187 8.52 60.68 -7.45
C ALA A 1187 8.96 61.25 -8.80
N THR A 1188 9.81 60.52 -9.51
CA THR A 1188 10.34 60.85 -10.84
C THR A 1188 9.85 59.83 -11.86
N ILE A 1189 9.15 60.28 -12.90
CA ILE A 1189 8.69 59.46 -14.01
C ILE A 1189 9.46 59.89 -15.26
N ARG A 1190 10.02 58.95 -16.01
CA ARG A 1190 10.83 59.19 -17.22
C ARG A 1190 10.30 58.36 -18.39
N ASP A 1191 10.27 58.97 -19.56
CA ASP A 1191 10.09 58.29 -20.85
C ASP A 1191 11.10 58.81 -21.87
N SER A 1192 11.31 58.04 -22.94
CA SER A 1192 12.31 58.33 -23.99
C SER A 1192 11.76 59.16 -25.16
N GLY A 1193 10.56 59.74 -25.03
CA GLY A 1193 9.95 60.56 -26.08
C GLY A 1193 9.66 61.99 -25.64
N GLN A 1194 9.25 62.82 -26.61
CA GLN A 1194 8.90 64.22 -26.36
C GLN A 1194 7.39 64.36 -26.28
N TRP A 1195 6.88 64.91 -25.17
CA TRP A 1195 5.43 65.11 -25.03
C TRP A 1195 4.93 66.21 -25.97
N ARG A 1196 3.79 65.98 -26.64
CA ARG A 1196 3.15 66.97 -27.52
C ARG A 1196 2.76 68.24 -26.74
N GLU A 1197 2.96 69.42 -27.31
CA GLU A 1197 2.40 70.65 -26.75
C GLU A 1197 0.89 70.73 -26.98
N SER A 1198 0.16 71.09 -25.92
CA SER A 1198 -1.29 71.25 -25.95
C SER A 1198 -1.68 72.51 -26.73
N THR A 1199 -2.08 72.36 -27.98
CA THR A 1199 -2.77 73.41 -28.74
C THR A 1199 -4.22 72.99 -29.00
N GLY A 1200 -5.14 73.37 -28.12
CA GLY A 1200 -6.58 73.32 -28.42
C GLY A 1200 -7.51 73.00 -27.24
N ALA A 1201 -8.58 73.80 -27.10
CA ALA A 1201 -9.58 73.80 -26.04
C ALA A 1201 -10.55 72.58 -26.03
N GLY A 1202 -10.10 71.40 -26.48
CA GLY A 1202 -10.95 70.21 -26.59
C GLY A 1202 -10.32 68.89 -26.13
N PHE A 1203 -9.13 68.90 -25.52
CA PHE A 1203 -8.41 67.68 -25.17
C PHE A 1203 -8.23 67.50 -23.65
N ARG A 1204 -8.17 66.24 -23.21
CA ARG A 1204 -8.01 65.73 -21.83
C ARG A 1204 -6.79 66.29 -21.09
N GLY A 1205 -6.82 67.56 -20.69
CA GLY A 1205 -5.69 68.27 -20.06
C GLY A 1205 -5.77 68.45 -18.54
N ARG A 1206 -6.56 67.63 -17.82
CA ARG A 1206 -6.73 67.78 -16.36
C ARG A 1206 -5.66 67.06 -15.53
N GLY A 1207 -4.94 66.09 -16.09
CA GLY A 1207 -3.95 65.27 -15.36
C GLY A 1207 -2.85 66.10 -14.70
N LEU A 1208 -2.16 66.98 -15.44
CA LEU A 1208 -1.11 67.85 -14.88
C LEU A 1208 -1.65 68.89 -13.89
N ALA A 1209 -2.89 69.34 -14.04
CA ALA A 1209 -3.52 70.26 -13.09
C ALA A 1209 -3.92 69.55 -11.79
N LEU A 1210 -4.37 68.30 -11.87
CA LEU A 1210 -4.69 67.43 -10.74
C LEU A 1210 -3.42 67.03 -9.97
N ILE A 1211 -2.35 66.68 -10.68
CA ILE A 1211 -1.04 66.38 -10.08
C ILE A 1211 -0.47 67.61 -9.36
N ARG A 1212 -0.57 68.82 -9.94
CA ARG A 1212 -0.16 70.09 -9.29
C ARG A 1212 -0.99 70.45 -8.05
N ALA A 1213 -2.24 69.98 -7.95
CA ALA A 1213 -3.06 70.20 -6.76
C ALA A 1213 -2.64 69.29 -5.59
N LEU A 1214 -1.93 68.19 -5.88
CA LEU A 1214 -1.53 67.16 -4.91
C LEU A 1214 -0.06 67.25 -4.48
N GLY A 1215 0.75 68.13 -5.10
CA GLY A 1215 2.17 68.35 -4.75
C GLY A 1215 2.91 69.27 -5.72
N ASP A 1216 4.18 69.55 -5.42
CA ASP A 1216 5.04 70.36 -6.29
C ASP A 1216 5.48 69.54 -7.51
N LEU A 1217 5.25 70.07 -8.72
CA LEU A 1217 5.48 69.36 -9.97
C LEU A 1217 6.45 70.13 -10.88
N THR A 1218 7.52 69.47 -11.31
CA THR A 1218 8.43 69.97 -12.35
C THR A 1218 8.46 69.02 -13.54
N VAL A 1219 8.51 69.57 -14.75
CA VAL A 1219 8.60 68.80 -15.99
C VAL A 1219 9.82 69.29 -16.76
N SER A 1220 10.82 68.43 -16.93
CA SER A 1220 12.04 68.71 -17.69
C SER A 1220 12.00 67.94 -19.01
N ARG A 1221 12.14 68.67 -20.12
CA ARG A 1221 12.17 68.10 -21.47
C ARG A 1221 13.58 68.21 -22.02
N THR A 1222 14.14 67.10 -22.49
CA THR A 1222 15.48 67.06 -23.08
C THR A 1222 15.43 66.40 -24.46
N ALA A 1223 16.55 66.40 -25.18
CA ALA A 1223 16.67 65.67 -26.44
C ALA A 1223 16.54 64.14 -26.26
N GLU A 1224 16.76 63.64 -25.04
CA GLU A 1224 16.76 62.21 -24.69
C GLU A 1224 15.39 61.72 -24.16
N GLY A 1225 14.43 62.62 -23.91
CA GLY A 1225 13.10 62.26 -23.41
C GLY A 1225 12.47 63.30 -22.48
N THR A 1226 11.35 62.90 -21.86
CA THR A 1226 10.59 63.72 -20.91
C THR A 1226 10.69 63.15 -19.50
N GLN A 1227 10.96 64.00 -18.52
CA GLN A 1227 10.98 63.64 -17.10
C GLN A 1227 9.98 64.52 -16.33
N VAL A 1228 9.14 63.87 -15.51
CA VAL A 1228 8.21 64.49 -14.58
C VAL A 1228 8.66 64.20 -13.17
N THR A 1229 8.86 65.23 -12.35
CA THR A 1229 9.25 65.08 -10.94
C THR A 1229 8.19 65.71 -10.06
N LEU A 1230 7.55 64.89 -9.22
CA LEU A 1230 6.59 65.26 -8.18
C LEU A 1230 7.29 65.23 -6.82
N SER A 1231 7.11 66.26 -6.01
CA SER A 1231 7.56 66.30 -4.61
C SER A 1231 6.40 66.65 -3.69
N ARG A 1232 6.27 65.91 -2.58
CA ARG A 1232 5.26 66.15 -1.55
C ARG A 1232 5.84 65.88 -0.17
N ARG A 1233 5.69 66.83 0.74
CA ARG A 1233 5.99 66.64 2.16
C ARG A 1233 4.83 65.91 2.84
N LEU A 1234 5.13 64.81 3.51
CA LEU A 1234 4.17 64.03 4.28
C LEU A 1234 3.66 64.84 5.47
N ARG A 1235 2.38 64.67 5.82
CA ARG A 1235 1.81 65.27 7.03
C ARG A 1235 2.16 64.38 8.22
N ASP A 1236 2.61 65.00 9.32
CA ASP A 1236 2.95 64.31 10.58
C ASP A 1236 1.76 63.55 11.17
#